data_AF-N1U207-F1
#
_entry.id   AF-N1U207-F1
#
_cell.length_a   1.000
_cell.length_b   1.000
_cell.length_c   1.000
_cell.angle_alpha   90.00
_cell.angle_beta   90.00
_cell.angle_gamma   90.00
#
_symmetry.space_group_name_H-M   'P 1'
#
loop_
_entity.id
_entity.type
_entity.pdbx_description
1 polymer ?
#
loop_
_entity_poly.entity_id
_entity_poly.type
_entity_poly.pdbx_seq_one_letter_code
_entity_poly.pdbx_strand_id
1 'polypeptide(L)'
;TFGFSHDRVRQAAYSLLEESKRKEFHKQAGVTLLAIHGPQPKNRILFEITNHLNQALDQIEEETLRNNLITLNYKTGLQAKSLGSYESSLQYLNSALNSLNQEVCIKDLEFYSNVVLETAETEYLLNNYERAVSLLGLLENLSISNLQYIRANMIRVRLYSKMNKVEKAVSAGLCAMKRCKIHIPHSRFKINLALLKELLLSLILSKGKSDFELVHLKENSEPEYQALIDLFADLGPSAFTYNQNLFALLVLKIFNTSLTKGVSRSSPIAYSGYGMIVNQILKDLNQGIRYFKIAMDLNKRIPFDLVKWKVQYVYSAYLCHWKKHIAPDIKLLDEVHKGVLRNGDILYAGFSLQAKIQKEIFASYPIEELLMHADFAERYFKTAKDNFAFMIAKSSHQLLKALAGKTSSPDSLNDSEFQMENFERKIIQDKNHTALFYYYHDLTKLHYFSGQFSKALFYGQKGEDLIQNAFGLVPFAEFWFYYGLTILATFEELPFFKRIIYSKKLNLIFSYFTKWSKNCPENFMGLLELLHAERERARRKISEATTSYEKAIKLFQEAGFVSFQALSSEIAARFHYKIGNFSLGNHYIQLAINFYSEWGASAKVADLKNRFAKRFNLTFSHETTQKKPNNQNTNLDQEIILKTYNVLSEGIVLDNLLKKLIQIAIETAGATRAIYFHLHNKNLTVYLTGQSGETEIIVENFPKIDETQYPISYLNYVFRTHRIISTRELDSSLIKDFTDQYIKEKNLNL
;
A
#
# COMPACT_ATOMS: atom_id res chain seq x y z
N THR A 1 -24.93 50.21 33.30
CA THR A 1 -25.43 49.16 32.39
C THR A 1 -26.67 48.55 32.99
N PHE A 2 -27.81 48.63 32.32
CA PHE A 2 -29.02 47.91 32.74
C PHE A 2 -28.93 46.46 32.27
N GLY A 3 -29.24 45.51 33.15
CA GLY A 3 -29.23 44.07 32.85
C GLY A 3 -29.99 43.30 33.90
N PHE A 4 -30.50 42.12 33.54
CA PHE A 4 -31.12 41.22 34.50
C PHE A 4 -30.07 40.68 35.46
N SER A 5 -30.42 40.60 36.75
CA SER A 5 -29.52 40.10 37.80
C SER A 5 -29.13 38.63 37.60
N HIS A 6 -29.98 37.86 36.92
CA HIS A 6 -29.74 36.44 36.62
C HIS A 6 -30.54 36.00 35.38
N ASP A 7 -30.01 35.04 34.61
CA ASP A 7 -30.63 34.54 33.39
C ASP A 7 -32.01 33.91 33.61
N ARG A 8 -32.21 33.26 34.76
CA ARG A 8 -33.53 32.72 35.15
C ARG A 8 -34.58 33.81 35.37
N VAL A 9 -34.19 34.97 35.91
CA VAL A 9 -35.11 36.11 36.08
C VAL A 9 -35.47 36.69 34.71
N ARG A 10 -34.50 36.78 33.79
CA ARG A 10 -34.75 37.14 32.39
C ARG A 10 -35.73 36.17 31.73
N GLN A 11 -35.52 34.86 31.87
CA GLN A 11 -36.40 33.83 31.29
C GLN A 11 -37.80 33.88 31.87
N ALA A 12 -37.94 34.04 33.19
CA ALA A 12 -39.24 34.18 33.85
C ALA A 12 -39.97 35.44 33.37
N ALA A 13 -39.32 36.60 33.37
CA ALA A 13 -39.89 37.85 32.86
C ALA A 13 -40.28 37.74 31.38
N TYR A 14 -39.44 37.12 30.56
CA TYR A 14 -39.72 36.86 29.15
C TYR A 14 -40.93 35.93 29.00
N SER A 15 -41.04 34.88 29.81
CA SER A 15 -42.15 33.91 29.78
C SER A 15 -43.52 34.47 30.21
N LEU A 16 -43.54 35.62 30.90
CA LEU A 16 -44.77 36.30 31.32
C LEU A 16 -45.34 37.22 30.24
N LEU A 17 -44.55 37.56 29.21
CA LEU A 17 -45.02 38.40 28.10
C LEU A 17 -45.95 37.59 27.17
N GLU A 18 -47.00 38.22 26.68
CA GLU A 18 -47.79 37.70 25.55
C GLU A 18 -46.92 37.54 24.30
N GLU A 19 -47.22 36.54 23.47
CA GLU A 19 -46.43 36.23 22.27
C GLU A 19 -46.31 37.43 21.32
N SER A 20 -47.40 38.18 21.11
CA SER A 20 -47.42 39.39 20.27
C SER A 20 -46.42 40.44 20.75
N LYS A 21 -46.38 40.71 22.06
CA LYS A 21 -45.45 41.67 22.69
C LYS A 21 -44.01 41.18 22.66
N ARG A 22 -43.76 39.87 22.80
CA ARG A 22 -42.41 39.31 22.63
C ARG A 22 -41.90 39.57 21.23
N LYS A 23 -42.71 39.27 20.21
CA LYS A 23 -42.35 39.50 18.80
C LYS A 23 -42.08 40.99 18.55
N GLU A 24 -42.87 41.89 19.13
CA GLU A 24 -42.65 43.34 19.02
C GLU A 24 -41.30 43.77 19.64
N PHE A 25 -40.97 43.29 20.85
CA PHE A 25 -39.67 43.57 21.46
C PHE A 25 -38.51 42.98 20.65
N HIS A 26 -38.68 41.79 20.08
CA HIS A 26 -37.70 41.18 19.20
C HIS A 26 -37.48 42.03 17.94
N LYS A 27 -38.55 42.54 17.31
CA LYS A 27 -38.48 43.47 16.18
C LYS A 27 -37.72 44.74 16.56
N GLN A 28 -38.10 45.39 17.67
CA GLN A 28 -37.46 46.62 18.14
C GLN A 28 -35.97 46.39 18.42
N ALA A 29 -35.61 45.34 19.17
CA ALA A 29 -34.23 45.00 19.46
C ALA A 29 -33.42 44.74 18.19
N GLY A 30 -33.96 43.96 17.25
CA GLY A 30 -33.30 43.65 15.98
C GLY A 30 -33.07 44.90 15.12
N VAL A 31 -34.08 45.76 14.98
CA VAL A 31 -33.98 47.02 14.22
C VAL A 31 -32.99 47.99 14.88
N THR A 32 -33.03 48.14 16.20
CA THR A 32 -32.10 49.01 16.94
C THR A 32 -30.66 48.52 16.80
N LEU A 33 -30.41 47.22 16.97
CA LEU A 33 -29.07 46.65 16.80
C LEU A 33 -28.57 46.80 15.35
N LEU A 34 -29.45 46.62 14.37
CA LEU A 34 -29.12 46.85 12.95
C LEU A 34 -28.79 48.32 12.66
N ALA A 35 -29.50 49.27 13.28
CA ALA A 35 -29.20 50.69 13.16
C ALA A 35 -27.85 51.07 13.80
N ILE A 36 -27.51 50.49 14.95
CA ILE A 36 -26.25 50.75 15.67
C ILE A 36 -25.04 50.18 14.91
N HIS A 37 -25.15 48.95 14.42
CA HIS A 37 -24.01 48.23 13.82
C HIS A 37 -23.96 48.33 12.30
N GLY A 38 -24.96 48.97 11.68
CA GLY A 38 -25.08 49.13 10.24
C GLY A 38 -25.49 47.84 9.50
N PRO A 39 -25.58 47.88 8.17
CA PRO A 39 -26.10 46.79 7.33
C PRO A 39 -25.13 45.60 7.16
N GLN A 40 -23.94 45.66 7.74
CA GLN A 40 -22.88 44.66 7.62
C GLN A 40 -22.31 44.25 9.00
N PRO A 41 -23.16 43.83 9.96
CA PRO A 41 -22.67 43.36 11.25
C PRO A 41 -21.89 42.05 11.07
N LYS A 42 -20.85 41.83 11.87
CA LYS A 42 -20.02 40.61 11.84
C LYS A 42 -20.10 39.85 13.16
N ASN A 43 -19.82 38.56 13.10
CA ASN A 43 -19.64 37.70 14.28
C ASN A 43 -20.91 37.58 15.11
N ARG A 44 -20.77 37.54 16.43
CA ARG A 44 -21.87 37.35 17.37
C ARG A 44 -23.03 38.33 17.16
N ILE A 45 -22.72 39.58 16.78
CA ILE A 45 -23.71 40.62 16.55
C ILE A 45 -24.62 40.28 15.35
N LEU A 46 -24.07 39.67 14.30
CA LEU A 46 -24.85 39.20 13.15
C LEU A 46 -25.87 38.15 13.59
N PHE A 47 -25.45 37.16 14.39
CA PHE A 47 -26.35 36.15 14.93
C PHE A 47 -27.44 36.74 15.83
N GLU A 48 -27.09 37.68 16.70
CA GLU A 48 -28.05 38.33 17.61
C GLU A 48 -29.11 39.10 16.83
N ILE A 49 -28.70 39.95 15.87
CA ILE A 49 -29.63 40.72 15.02
C ILE A 49 -30.56 39.77 14.25
N THR A 50 -29.99 38.78 13.55
CA THR A 50 -30.77 37.85 12.72
C THR A 50 -31.74 37.03 13.58
N ASN A 51 -31.33 36.58 14.77
CA ASN A 51 -32.22 35.85 15.68
C ASN A 51 -33.38 36.73 16.17
N HIS A 52 -33.10 37.96 16.59
CA HIS A 52 -34.15 38.88 17.02
C HIS A 52 -35.16 39.13 15.89
N LEU A 53 -34.69 39.43 14.68
CA LEU A 53 -35.58 39.70 13.55
C LEU A 53 -36.36 38.45 13.07
N ASN A 54 -35.75 37.26 13.09
CA ASN A 54 -36.44 36.01 12.74
C ASN A 54 -37.59 35.67 13.69
N GLN A 55 -37.46 35.97 14.99
CA GLN A 55 -38.53 35.76 15.96
C GLN A 55 -39.75 36.65 15.70
N ALA A 56 -39.57 37.75 14.96
CA ALA A 56 -40.62 38.71 14.64
C ALA A 56 -41.03 38.69 13.15
N LEU A 57 -40.65 37.66 12.39
CA LEU A 57 -40.84 37.60 10.93
C LEU A 57 -42.27 37.93 10.50
N ASP A 58 -43.26 37.35 11.17
CA ASP A 58 -44.70 37.53 10.86
C ASP A 58 -45.21 38.96 11.09
N GLN A 59 -44.48 39.80 11.82
CA GLN A 59 -44.84 41.19 12.14
C GLN A 59 -44.02 42.22 11.33
N ILE A 60 -43.19 41.77 10.38
CA ILE A 60 -42.39 42.63 9.52
C ILE A 60 -43.16 42.87 8.22
N GLU A 61 -43.96 43.94 8.19
CA GLU A 61 -44.68 44.39 7.00
C GLU A 61 -43.79 45.24 6.06
N GLU A 62 -42.77 45.90 6.63
CA GLU A 62 -41.89 46.80 5.89
C GLU A 62 -41.00 46.02 4.90
N GLU A 63 -41.16 46.27 3.59
CA GLU A 63 -40.45 45.55 2.53
C GLU A 63 -38.93 45.71 2.62
N THR A 64 -38.44 46.90 2.99
CA THR A 64 -37.01 47.18 3.19
C THR A 64 -36.41 46.32 4.29
N LEU A 65 -37.08 46.22 5.45
CA LEU A 65 -36.63 45.42 6.59
C LEU A 65 -36.70 43.92 6.28
N ARG A 66 -37.72 43.48 5.55
CA ARG A 66 -37.85 42.10 5.06
C ARG A 66 -36.68 41.73 4.13
N ASN A 67 -36.35 42.58 3.15
CA ASN A 67 -35.22 42.37 2.24
C ASN A 67 -33.87 42.36 2.98
N ASN A 68 -33.71 43.25 3.98
CA ASN A 68 -32.54 43.24 4.86
C ASN A 68 -32.45 41.92 5.65
N LEU A 69 -33.57 41.42 6.18
CA LEU A 69 -33.62 40.16 6.92
C LEU A 69 -33.26 38.95 6.05
N ILE A 70 -33.68 38.91 4.77
CA ILE A 70 -33.26 37.87 3.82
C ILE A 70 -31.73 37.87 3.67
N THR A 71 -31.14 39.06 3.48
CA THR A 71 -29.69 39.23 3.34
C THR A 71 -28.94 38.84 4.63
N LEU A 72 -29.49 39.21 5.79
CA LEU A 72 -28.94 38.86 7.10
C LEU A 72 -28.99 37.34 7.34
N ASN A 73 -30.10 36.69 7.02
CA ASN A 73 -30.24 35.23 7.08
C ASN A 73 -29.22 34.52 6.19
N TYR A 74 -29.06 34.97 4.94
CA TYR A 74 -28.04 34.43 4.05
C TYR A 74 -26.62 34.53 4.64
N LYS A 75 -26.22 35.72 5.11
CA LYS A 75 -24.89 35.94 5.71
C LYS A 75 -24.69 35.14 6.99
N THR A 76 -25.70 35.07 7.84
CA THR A 76 -25.66 34.31 9.12
C THR A 76 -25.56 32.82 8.82
N GLY A 77 -26.27 32.34 7.81
CA GLY A 77 -26.16 30.97 7.30
C GLY A 77 -24.75 30.64 6.82
N LEU A 78 -24.13 31.52 6.03
CA LEU A 78 -22.73 31.36 5.59
C LEU A 78 -21.75 31.32 6.77
N GLN A 79 -21.94 32.20 7.76
CA GLN A 79 -21.09 32.24 8.93
C GLN A 79 -21.26 31.01 9.83
N ALA A 80 -22.48 30.51 10.00
CA ALA A 80 -22.74 29.26 10.71
C ALA A 80 -22.07 28.07 9.99
N LYS A 81 -22.13 28.03 8.65
CA LYS A 81 -21.48 26.99 7.83
C LYS A 81 -19.96 26.99 8.00
N SER A 82 -19.33 28.17 7.98
CA SER A 82 -17.88 28.29 8.13
C SER A 82 -17.39 27.92 9.53
N LEU A 83 -18.24 28.03 10.55
CA LEU A 83 -18.00 27.57 11.91
C LEU A 83 -18.33 26.08 12.13
N GLY A 84 -18.83 25.38 11.11
CA GLY A 84 -19.19 23.96 11.19
C GLY A 84 -20.56 23.67 11.83
N SER A 85 -21.37 24.69 12.14
CA SER A 85 -22.75 24.50 12.61
C SER A 85 -23.70 24.38 11.41
N TYR A 86 -23.74 23.20 10.81
CA TYR A 86 -24.50 22.96 9.57
C TYR A 86 -26.02 23.02 9.79
N GLU A 87 -26.52 22.57 10.93
CA GLU A 87 -27.94 22.64 11.27
C GLU A 87 -28.41 24.09 11.43
N SER A 88 -27.65 24.92 12.16
CA SER A 88 -27.95 26.35 12.29
C SER A 88 -27.83 27.05 10.93
N SER A 89 -26.80 26.71 10.15
CA SER A 89 -26.64 27.23 8.79
C SER A 89 -27.88 26.97 7.94
N LEU A 90 -28.37 25.73 7.96
CA LEU A 90 -29.52 25.31 7.19
C LEU A 90 -30.80 26.04 7.63
N GLN A 91 -30.99 26.28 8.93
CA GLN A 91 -32.12 27.04 9.44
C GLN A 91 -32.15 28.46 8.87
N TYR A 92 -31.05 29.21 8.96
CA TYR A 92 -30.97 30.58 8.42
C TYR A 92 -31.11 30.60 6.89
N LEU A 93 -30.47 29.67 6.18
CA LEU A 93 -30.56 29.58 4.72
C LEU A 93 -31.98 29.25 4.24
N ASN A 94 -32.68 28.34 4.93
CA ASN A 94 -34.10 28.06 4.63
C ASN A 94 -34.99 29.27 4.93
N SER A 95 -34.73 30.04 5.99
CA SER A 95 -35.47 31.29 6.24
C SER A 95 -35.27 32.31 5.11
N ALA A 96 -34.05 32.47 4.60
CA ALA A 96 -33.80 33.31 3.43
C ALA A 96 -34.51 32.79 2.17
N LEU A 97 -34.39 31.49 1.89
CA LEU A 97 -34.96 30.86 0.71
C LEU A 97 -36.49 30.88 0.69
N ASN A 98 -37.14 30.61 1.83
CA ASN A 98 -38.59 30.64 1.97
C ASN A 98 -39.16 32.04 1.73
N SER A 99 -38.52 33.06 2.29
CA SER A 99 -38.92 34.46 2.08
C SER A 99 -38.78 34.88 0.61
N LEU A 100 -37.71 34.43 -0.08
CA LEU A 100 -37.54 34.68 -1.52
C LEU A 100 -38.58 33.94 -2.37
N ASN A 101 -38.95 32.71 -2.01
CA ASN A 101 -39.96 31.92 -2.72
C ASN A 101 -41.39 32.44 -2.58
N GLN A 102 -41.66 33.27 -1.56
CA GLN A 102 -42.95 33.93 -1.37
C GLN A 102 -43.11 35.16 -2.28
N GLU A 103 -42.03 35.67 -2.87
CA GLU A 103 -42.12 36.79 -3.81
C GLU A 103 -42.71 36.33 -5.15
N VAL A 104 -43.66 37.10 -5.67
CA VAL A 104 -44.34 36.81 -6.95
C VAL A 104 -43.36 36.85 -8.14
N CYS A 105 -42.26 37.61 -8.02
CA CYS A 105 -41.22 37.71 -9.03
C CYS A 105 -39.84 37.83 -8.38
N ILE A 106 -38.89 36.99 -8.78
CA ILE A 106 -37.50 37.03 -8.31
C ILE A 106 -36.81 38.26 -8.92
N LYS A 107 -36.64 39.32 -8.11
CA LYS A 107 -36.02 40.59 -8.55
C LYS A 107 -34.50 40.45 -8.81
N ASP A 108 -33.82 39.65 -7.99
CA ASP A 108 -32.38 39.38 -8.08
C ASP A 108 -32.11 37.88 -8.23
N LEU A 109 -31.99 37.45 -9.49
CA LEU A 109 -31.75 36.04 -9.83
C LEU A 109 -30.36 35.56 -9.41
N GLU A 110 -29.37 36.46 -9.35
CA GLU A 110 -28.03 36.14 -8.92
C GLU A 110 -28.02 35.81 -7.43
N PHE A 111 -28.62 36.68 -6.61
CA PHE A 111 -28.74 36.45 -5.17
C PHE A 111 -29.57 35.21 -4.85
N TYR A 112 -30.73 35.04 -5.50
CA TYR A 112 -31.56 33.84 -5.35
C TYR A 112 -30.77 32.55 -5.64
N SER A 113 -30.06 32.51 -6.76
CA SER A 113 -29.27 31.33 -7.14
C SER A 113 -28.15 31.05 -6.15
N ASN A 114 -27.52 32.09 -5.57
CA ASN A 114 -26.52 31.90 -4.51
C ASN A 114 -27.15 31.33 -3.23
N VAL A 115 -28.32 31.81 -2.80
CA VAL A 115 -29.04 31.24 -1.64
C VAL A 115 -29.37 29.75 -1.87
N VAL A 116 -29.88 29.40 -3.06
CA VAL A 116 -30.19 28.01 -3.42
C VAL A 116 -28.94 27.14 -3.40
N LEU A 117 -27.82 27.59 -3.97
CA LEU A 117 -26.55 26.86 -4.00
C LEU A 117 -26.01 26.59 -2.58
N GLU A 118 -26.03 27.61 -1.72
CA GLU A 118 -25.58 27.50 -0.33
C GLU A 118 -26.48 26.56 0.46
N THR A 119 -27.80 26.64 0.27
CA THR A 119 -28.76 25.72 0.89
C THR A 119 -28.53 24.29 0.43
N ALA A 120 -28.37 24.06 -0.89
CA ALA A 120 -28.13 22.74 -1.45
C ALA A 120 -26.82 22.11 -0.97
N GLU A 121 -25.74 22.91 -0.83
CA GLU A 121 -24.47 22.43 -0.27
C GLU A 121 -24.61 22.05 1.21
N THR A 122 -25.32 22.86 2.02
CA THR A 122 -25.56 22.55 3.44
C THR A 122 -26.44 21.32 3.62
N GLU A 123 -27.49 21.14 2.82
CA GLU A 123 -28.31 19.91 2.80
C GLU A 123 -27.46 18.68 2.45
N TYR A 124 -26.53 18.81 1.49
CA TYR A 124 -25.57 17.74 1.18
C TYR A 124 -24.68 17.41 2.39
N LEU A 125 -24.15 18.42 3.09
CA LEU A 125 -23.29 18.23 4.27
C LEU A 125 -24.03 17.54 5.42
N LEU A 126 -25.34 17.78 5.56
CA LEU A 126 -26.23 17.10 6.51
C LEU A 126 -26.77 15.74 6.01
N ASN A 127 -26.29 15.27 4.86
CA ASN A 127 -26.70 14.01 4.20
C ASN A 127 -28.15 13.96 3.68
N ASN A 128 -28.80 15.12 3.51
CA ASN A 128 -30.15 15.25 2.94
C ASN A 128 -30.09 15.31 1.40
N TYR A 129 -29.60 14.25 0.77
CA TYR A 129 -29.25 14.25 -0.65
C TYR A 129 -30.44 14.51 -1.59
N GLU A 130 -31.64 14.04 -1.25
CA GLU A 130 -32.83 14.24 -2.09
C GLU A 130 -33.22 15.72 -2.16
N ARG A 131 -33.19 16.41 -1.01
CA ARG A 131 -33.44 17.85 -0.94
C ARG A 131 -32.39 18.64 -1.72
N ALA A 132 -31.11 18.28 -1.57
CA ALA A 132 -30.03 18.90 -2.34
C ALA A 132 -30.23 18.75 -3.85
N VAL A 133 -30.63 17.58 -4.34
CA VAL A 133 -30.96 17.36 -5.76
C VAL A 133 -32.14 18.23 -6.19
N SER A 134 -33.22 18.28 -5.39
CA SER A 134 -34.38 19.11 -5.68
C SER A 134 -34.02 20.58 -5.80
N LEU A 135 -33.21 21.10 -4.87
CA LEU A 135 -32.75 22.49 -4.87
C LEU A 135 -31.89 22.81 -6.11
N LEU A 136 -30.97 21.92 -6.47
CA LEU A 136 -30.16 22.09 -7.69
C LEU A 136 -30.98 22.02 -8.98
N GLY A 137 -32.12 21.33 -8.96
CA GLY A 137 -33.10 21.28 -10.04
C GLY A 137 -33.79 22.63 -10.28
N LEU A 138 -34.01 23.43 -9.22
CA LEU A 138 -34.58 24.79 -9.34
C LEU A 138 -33.72 25.71 -10.24
N LEU A 139 -32.43 25.43 -10.36
CA LEU A 139 -31.50 26.22 -11.14
C LEU A 139 -31.43 25.83 -12.63
N GLU A 140 -32.01 24.69 -13.03
CA GLU A 140 -31.81 24.15 -14.39
C GLU A 140 -32.47 24.99 -15.49
N ASN A 141 -33.57 25.66 -15.17
CA ASN A 141 -34.32 26.50 -16.09
C ASN A 141 -34.03 28.00 -15.92
N LEU A 142 -33.12 28.37 -15.02
CA LEU A 142 -32.76 29.76 -14.75
C LEU A 142 -31.51 30.16 -15.55
N SER A 143 -31.46 31.42 -15.99
CA SER A 143 -30.29 31.99 -16.65
C SER A 143 -29.19 32.35 -15.63
N ILE A 144 -28.54 31.34 -15.07
CA ILE A 144 -27.48 31.50 -14.06
C ILE A 144 -26.12 31.86 -14.69
N SER A 145 -25.26 32.51 -13.91
CA SER A 145 -23.89 32.83 -14.34
C SER A 145 -23.03 31.57 -14.52
N ASN A 146 -21.90 31.69 -15.24
CA ASN A 146 -20.98 30.54 -15.39
C ASN A 146 -20.44 30.08 -14.04
N LEU A 147 -20.11 31.00 -13.13
CA LEU A 147 -19.66 30.69 -11.78
C LEU A 147 -20.71 29.85 -11.03
N GLN A 148 -21.97 30.26 -11.06
CA GLN A 148 -23.07 29.54 -10.41
C GLN A 148 -23.27 28.15 -11.03
N TYR A 149 -23.18 28.05 -12.36
CA TYR A 149 -23.28 26.78 -13.06
C TYR A 149 -22.15 25.80 -12.69
N ILE A 150 -20.91 26.29 -12.55
CA ILE A 150 -19.78 25.48 -12.08
C ILE A 150 -20.04 25.00 -10.66
N ARG A 151 -20.41 25.90 -9.74
CA ARG A 151 -20.72 25.58 -8.34
C ARG A 151 -21.84 24.54 -8.21
N ALA A 152 -22.92 24.69 -8.98
CA ALA A 152 -24.03 23.73 -9.01
C ALA A 152 -23.55 22.33 -9.39
N ASN A 153 -22.67 22.23 -10.40
CA ASN A 153 -22.12 20.96 -10.84
C ASN A 153 -21.05 20.40 -9.89
N MET A 154 -20.29 21.24 -9.17
CA MET A 154 -19.41 20.79 -8.09
C MET A 154 -20.21 20.06 -6.99
N ILE A 155 -21.34 20.62 -6.58
CA ILE A 155 -22.23 19.96 -5.61
C ILE A 155 -22.78 18.65 -6.19
N ARG A 156 -23.21 18.63 -7.46
CA ARG A 156 -23.64 17.39 -8.14
C ARG A 156 -22.54 16.33 -8.18
N VAL A 157 -21.29 16.71 -8.47
CA VAL A 157 -20.14 15.79 -8.45
C VAL A 157 -20.01 15.16 -7.07
N ARG A 158 -19.88 15.96 -6.01
CA ARG A 158 -19.72 15.47 -4.63
C ARG A 158 -20.89 14.56 -4.21
N LEU A 159 -22.12 14.99 -4.49
CA LEU A 159 -23.33 14.24 -4.18
C LEU A 159 -23.36 12.88 -4.90
N TYR A 160 -23.15 12.86 -6.22
CA TYR A 160 -23.17 11.61 -6.98
C TYR A 160 -22.01 10.69 -6.65
N SER A 161 -20.82 11.22 -6.33
CA SER A 161 -19.70 10.44 -5.81
C SER A 161 -20.08 9.75 -4.49
N LYS A 162 -20.69 10.47 -3.54
CA LYS A 162 -21.18 9.90 -2.28
C LYS A 162 -22.27 8.85 -2.45
N MET A 163 -23.12 8.98 -3.47
CA MET A 163 -24.13 7.99 -3.82
C MET A 163 -23.60 6.80 -4.62
N ASN A 164 -22.28 6.68 -4.83
CA ASN A 164 -21.65 5.69 -5.72
C ASN A 164 -22.17 5.73 -7.17
N LYS A 165 -22.71 6.87 -7.62
CA LYS A 165 -23.17 7.11 -8.99
C LYS A 165 -22.05 7.77 -9.81
N VAL A 166 -20.92 7.08 -9.92
CA VAL A 166 -19.66 7.62 -10.51
C VAL A 166 -19.86 8.19 -11.91
N GLU A 167 -20.63 7.52 -12.77
CA GLU A 167 -20.91 8.00 -14.13
C GLU A 167 -21.66 9.34 -14.14
N LYS A 168 -22.64 9.52 -13.23
CA LYS A 168 -23.37 10.80 -13.09
C LYS A 168 -22.46 11.91 -12.56
N ALA A 169 -21.57 11.58 -11.62
CA ALA A 169 -20.58 12.53 -11.11
C ALA A 169 -19.66 13.01 -12.25
N VAL A 170 -19.15 12.09 -13.06
CA VAL A 170 -18.31 12.41 -14.22
C VAL A 170 -19.08 13.26 -15.22
N SER A 171 -20.31 12.88 -15.57
CA SER A 171 -21.14 13.66 -16.49
C SER A 171 -21.35 15.10 -16.01
N ALA A 172 -21.70 15.31 -14.74
CA ALA A 172 -21.90 16.65 -14.18
C ALA A 172 -20.64 17.51 -14.27
N GLY A 173 -19.47 16.96 -13.93
CA GLY A 173 -18.20 17.67 -14.02
C GLY A 173 -17.83 18.04 -15.46
N LEU A 174 -18.02 17.12 -16.41
CA LEU A 174 -17.76 17.38 -17.84
C LEU A 174 -18.71 18.43 -18.42
N CYS A 175 -19.97 18.45 -18.00
CA CYS A 175 -20.94 19.48 -18.39
C CYS A 175 -20.49 20.89 -17.97
N ALA A 176 -20.00 21.05 -16.73
CA ALA A 176 -19.44 22.32 -16.26
C ALA A 176 -18.17 22.73 -17.01
N MET A 177 -17.25 21.80 -17.23
CA MET A 177 -16.03 22.08 -18.01
C MET A 177 -16.33 22.52 -19.45
N LYS A 178 -17.35 21.93 -20.09
CA LYS A 178 -17.81 22.33 -21.43
C LYS A 178 -18.32 23.77 -21.45
N ARG A 179 -19.07 24.21 -20.42
CA ARG A 179 -19.52 25.60 -20.26
C ARG A 179 -18.33 26.58 -20.19
N CYS A 180 -17.23 26.16 -19.57
CA CYS A 180 -15.96 26.89 -19.53
C CYS A 180 -15.08 26.72 -20.78
N LYS A 181 -15.64 26.22 -21.90
CA LYS A 181 -14.95 25.96 -23.17
C LYS A 181 -13.85 24.88 -23.11
N ILE A 182 -13.76 24.11 -22.02
CA ILE A 182 -12.89 22.93 -21.92
C ILE A 182 -13.64 21.72 -22.47
N HIS A 183 -13.34 21.37 -23.71
CA HIS A 183 -13.99 20.27 -24.41
C HIS A 183 -13.27 18.95 -24.14
N ILE A 184 -14.01 17.97 -23.64
CA ILE A 184 -13.56 16.60 -23.42
C ILE A 184 -14.33 15.67 -24.36
N PRO A 185 -13.65 14.88 -25.21
CA PRO A 185 -14.33 13.95 -26.10
C PRO A 185 -15.07 12.84 -25.34
N HIS A 186 -16.24 12.43 -25.83
CA HIS A 186 -17.04 11.36 -25.22
C HIS A 186 -16.58 9.95 -25.60
N SER A 187 -15.93 9.74 -26.75
CA SER A 187 -15.52 8.40 -27.19
C SER A 187 -14.10 8.05 -26.73
N ARG A 188 -13.90 6.79 -26.31
CA ARG A 188 -12.61 6.27 -25.81
C ARG A 188 -11.46 6.52 -26.79
N PHE A 189 -11.69 6.29 -28.09
CA PHE A 189 -10.68 6.53 -29.13
C PHE A 189 -10.28 8.01 -29.22
N LYS A 190 -11.25 8.94 -29.19
CA LYS A 190 -10.97 10.38 -29.25
C LYS A 190 -10.28 10.88 -27.97
N ILE A 191 -10.53 10.26 -26.81
CA ILE A 191 -9.81 10.55 -25.57
C ILE A 191 -8.31 10.24 -25.74
N ASN A 192 -7.96 9.08 -26.30
CA ASN A 192 -6.55 8.70 -26.50
C ASN A 192 -5.81 9.66 -27.45
N LEU A 193 -6.47 10.11 -28.52
CA LEU A 193 -5.88 11.10 -29.44
C LEU A 193 -5.71 12.46 -28.74
N ALA A 194 -6.71 12.91 -27.98
CA ALA A 194 -6.65 14.15 -27.23
C ALA A 194 -5.58 14.09 -26.13
N LEU A 195 -5.39 12.94 -25.48
CA LEU A 195 -4.33 12.69 -24.50
C LEU A 195 -2.95 12.95 -25.09
N LEU A 196 -2.65 12.34 -26.24
CA LEU A 196 -1.35 12.52 -26.89
C LEU A 196 -1.11 13.99 -27.25
N LYS A 197 -2.14 14.67 -27.78
CA LYS A 197 -2.07 16.10 -28.11
C LYS A 197 -1.78 16.96 -26.87
N GLU A 198 -2.54 16.75 -25.78
CA GLU A 198 -2.38 17.53 -24.56
C GLU A 198 -1.05 17.23 -23.85
N LEU A 199 -0.56 15.98 -23.91
CA LEU A 199 0.75 15.61 -23.38
C LEU A 199 1.88 16.30 -24.13
N LEU A 200 1.83 16.32 -25.47
CA LEU A 200 2.79 17.07 -26.29
C LEU A 200 2.74 18.56 -25.97
N LEU A 201 1.55 19.13 -25.82
CA LEU A 201 1.38 20.53 -25.41
C LEU A 201 1.99 20.79 -24.02
N SER A 202 1.76 19.90 -23.05
CA SER A 202 2.36 20.01 -21.71
C SER A 202 3.88 20.00 -21.77
N LEU A 203 4.47 19.13 -22.59
CA LEU A 203 5.91 19.07 -22.79
C LEU A 203 6.45 20.36 -23.43
N ILE A 204 5.76 20.92 -24.43
CA ILE A 204 6.16 22.17 -25.07
C ILE A 204 6.07 23.35 -24.10
N LEU A 205 4.95 23.49 -23.39
CA LEU A 205 4.70 24.60 -22.45
C LEU A 205 5.62 24.58 -21.22
N SER A 206 6.15 23.41 -20.86
CA SER A 206 7.06 23.25 -19.73
C SER A 206 8.54 23.17 -20.12
N LYS A 207 8.85 23.00 -21.40
CA LYS A 207 10.23 22.94 -21.89
C LYS A 207 10.96 24.25 -21.59
N GLY A 208 12.15 24.15 -21.00
CA GLY A 208 13.01 25.30 -20.70
C GLY A 208 12.60 26.11 -19.46
N LYS A 209 11.45 25.85 -18.85
CA LYS A 209 11.06 26.51 -17.60
C LYS A 209 11.79 25.91 -16.41
N SER A 210 12.41 26.78 -15.62
CA SER A 210 13.01 26.47 -14.33
C SER A 210 11.95 26.18 -13.27
N ASP A 211 12.35 25.52 -12.19
CA ASP A 211 11.47 25.23 -11.06
C ASP A 211 10.98 26.52 -10.40
N PHE A 212 11.88 27.52 -10.32
CA PHE A 212 11.56 28.84 -9.78
C PHE A 212 10.45 29.52 -10.59
N GLU A 213 10.54 29.55 -11.92
CA GLU A 213 9.52 30.16 -12.79
C GLU A 213 8.17 29.45 -12.66
N LEU A 214 8.16 28.11 -12.57
CA LEU A 214 6.92 27.34 -12.43
C LEU A 214 6.23 27.57 -11.09
N VAL A 215 6.99 27.74 -10.00
CA VAL A 215 6.44 28.06 -8.67
C VAL A 215 5.92 29.50 -8.60
N HIS A 216 6.56 30.44 -9.31
CA HIS A 216 6.23 31.86 -9.26
C HIS A 216 5.30 32.34 -10.39
N LEU A 217 4.60 31.42 -11.07
CA LEU A 217 3.55 31.80 -12.02
C LEU A 217 2.51 32.71 -11.36
N LYS A 218 2.00 33.69 -12.12
CA LYS A 218 1.00 34.64 -11.63
C LYS A 218 -0.23 33.90 -11.10
N GLU A 219 -0.72 34.32 -9.93
CA GLU A 219 -1.99 33.82 -9.41
C GLU A 219 -3.15 34.37 -10.24
N ASN A 220 -4.10 33.50 -10.59
CA ASN A 220 -5.34 33.87 -11.23
C ASN A 220 -6.47 33.84 -10.21
N SER A 221 -6.92 35.03 -9.83
CA SER A 221 -7.99 35.26 -8.84
C SER A 221 -9.37 35.43 -9.47
N GLU A 222 -9.55 35.16 -10.77
CA GLU A 222 -10.86 35.19 -11.41
C GLU A 222 -11.76 34.11 -10.80
N PRO A 223 -12.96 34.45 -10.26
CA PRO A 223 -13.82 33.49 -9.57
C PRO A 223 -14.21 32.28 -10.42
N GLU A 224 -14.50 32.49 -11.71
CA GLU A 224 -14.82 31.41 -12.65
C GLU A 224 -13.65 30.45 -12.86
N TYR A 225 -12.43 30.99 -12.94
CA TYR A 225 -11.22 30.20 -13.07
C TYR A 225 -10.98 29.36 -11.82
N GLN A 226 -11.03 29.98 -10.64
CA GLN A 226 -10.82 29.26 -9.38
C GLN A 226 -11.86 28.13 -9.20
N ALA A 227 -13.14 28.41 -9.47
CA ALA A 227 -14.20 27.41 -9.40
C ALA A 227 -13.97 26.25 -10.39
N LEU A 228 -13.45 26.52 -11.58
CA LEU A 228 -13.11 25.49 -12.56
C LEU A 228 -11.95 24.58 -12.09
N ILE A 229 -10.91 25.14 -11.48
CA ILE A 229 -9.80 24.34 -10.94
C ILE A 229 -10.24 23.55 -9.69
N ASP A 230 -11.06 24.15 -8.84
CA ASP A 230 -11.65 23.46 -7.68
C ASP A 230 -12.60 22.33 -8.11
N LEU A 231 -13.39 22.53 -9.17
CA LEU A 231 -14.21 21.46 -9.77
C LEU A 231 -13.35 20.27 -10.20
N PHE A 232 -12.19 20.50 -10.81
CA PHE A 232 -11.26 19.42 -11.14
C PHE A 232 -10.79 18.66 -9.90
N ALA A 233 -10.51 19.35 -8.79
CA ALA A 233 -10.08 18.72 -7.55
C ALA A 233 -11.14 17.79 -6.93
N ASP A 234 -12.42 18.05 -7.18
CA ASP A 234 -13.55 17.21 -6.77
C ASP A 234 -13.87 16.11 -7.80
N LEU A 235 -13.77 16.43 -9.10
CA LEU A 235 -14.04 15.49 -10.18
C LEU A 235 -12.96 14.42 -10.33
N GLY A 236 -11.70 14.76 -10.07
CA GLY A 236 -10.51 13.93 -10.32
C GLY A 236 -10.67 12.48 -9.83
N PRO A 237 -10.97 12.23 -8.55
CA PRO A 237 -11.19 10.88 -8.03
C PRO A 237 -12.24 10.06 -8.77
N SER A 238 -13.39 10.66 -9.09
CA SER A 238 -14.47 9.98 -9.83
C SER A 238 -14.06 9.72 -11.27
N ALA A 239 -13.34 10.66 -11.90
CA ALA A 239 -12.80 10.45 -13.24
C ALA A 239 -11.76 9.32 -13.26
N PHE A 240 -10.90 9.21 -12.24
CA PHE A 240 -9.91 8.13 -12.12
C PHE A 240 -10.59 6.76 -12.01
N THR A 241 -11.61 6.67 -11.16
CA THR A 241 -12.41 5.45 -10.95
C THR A 241 -13.18 5.04 -12.21
N TYR A 242 -13.74 6.03 -12.92
CA TYR A 242 -14.50 5.78 -14.15
C TYR A 242 -13.62 5.39 -15.34
N ASN A 243 -12.54 6.15 -15.57
CA ASN A 243 -11.63 5.96 -16.69
C ASN A 243 -10.30 6.71 -16.45
N GLN A 244 -9.22 5.98 -16.22
CA GLN A 244 -7.90 6.57 -15.95
C GLN A 244 -7.36 7.44 -17.11
N ASN A 245 -7.70 7.13 -18.36
CA ASN A 245 -7.34 7.97 -19.51
C ASN A 245 -8.12 9.30 -19.52
N LEU A 246 -9.38 9.28 -19.08
CA LEU A 246 -10.15 10.52 -18.87
C LEU A 246 -9.50 11.36 -17.77
N PHE A 247 -9.15 10.75 -16.63
CA PHE A 247 -8.44 11.44 -15.56
C PHE A 247 -7.14 12.08 -16.04
N ALA A 248 -6.30 11.32 -16.77
CA ALA A 248 -5.05 11.83 -17.30
C ALA A 248 -5.28 13.03 -18.24
N LEU A 249 -6.35 13.00 -19.05
CA LEU A 249 -6.70 14.10 -19.96
C LEU A 249 -7.11 15.35 -19.19
N LEU A 250 -7.89 15.18 -18.11
CA LEU A 250 -8.29 16.28 -17.23
C LEU A 250 -7.06 16.90 -16.55
N VAL A 251 -6.16 16.09 -16.00
CA VAL A 251 -4.91 16.56 -15.40
C VAL A 251 -4.10 17.38 -16.41
N LEU A 252 -3.88 16.86 -17.63
CA LEU A 252 -3.09 17.54 -18.65
C LEU A 252 -3.73 18.87 -19.06
N LYS A 253 -5.05 18.90 -19.25
CA LYS A 253 -5.77 20.15 -19.59
C LYS A 253 -5.68 21.19 -18.50
N ILE A 254 -5.88 20.79 -17.24
CA ILE A 254 -5.80 21.71 -16.10
C ILE A 254 -4.37 22.19 -15.87
N PHE A 255 -3.38 21.31 -16.07
CA PHE A 255 -1.95 21.67 -16.04
C PHE A 255 -1.61 22.69 -17.13
N ASN A 256 -1.99 22.42 -18.40
CA ASN A 256 -1.76 23.32 -19.53
C ASN A 256 -2.46 24.66 -19.35
N THR A 257 -3.69 24.64 -18.80
CA THR A 257 -4.44 25.86 -18.48
C THR A 257 -3.74 26.64 -17.37
N SER A 258 -3.24 25.97 -16.34
CA SER A 258 -2.50 26.62 -15.25
C SER A 258 -1.18 27.26 -15.72
N LEU A 259 -0.48 26.61 -16.66
CA LEU A 259 0.75 27.15 -17.26
C LEU A 259 0.52 28.39 -18.13
N THR A 260 -0.70 28.58 -18.67
CA THR A 260 -1.01 29.64 -19.64
C THR A 260 -1.81 30.78 -19.02
N LYS A 261 -2.77 30.47 -18.14
CA LYS A 261 -3.67 31.46 -17.50
C LYS A 261 -3.28 31.83 -16.07
N GLY A 262 -2.24 31.22 -15.51
CA GLY A 262 -1.84 31.39 -14.12
C GLY A 262 -2.37 30.29 -13.20
N VAL A 263 -1.96 30.30 -11.94
CA VAL A 263 -2.26 29.24 -10.97
C VAL A 263 -3.31 29.69 -9.95
N SER A 264 -3.98 28.72 -9.32
CA SER A 264 -4.88 28.93 -8.18
C SER A 264 -4.51 27.99 -7.03
N ARG A 265 -5.19 28.11 -5.89
CA ARG A 265 -5.01 27.25 -4.71
C ARG A 265 -5.08 25.74 -5.00
N SER A 266 -5.85 25.32 -6.00
CA SER A 266 -6.05 23.91 -6.37
C SER A 266 -5.18 23.44 -7.55
N SER A 267 -4.46 24.35 -8.21
CA SER A 267 -3.51 24.01 -9.28
C SER A 267 -2.42 23.01 -8.87
N PRO A 268 -1.87 22.99 -7.62
CA PRO A 268 -0.87 22.01 -7.22
C PRO A 268 -1.27 20.55 -7.47
N ILE A 269 -2.56 20.21 -7.37
CA ILE A 269 -3.05 18.84 -7.65
C ILE A 269 -2.71 18.45 -9.09
N ALA A 270 -2.94 19.33 -10.06
CA ALA A 270 -2.64 19.06 -11.46
C ALA A 270 -1.15 18.92 -11.74
N TYR A 271 -0.29 19.67 -11.03
CA TYR A 271 1.17 19.52 -11.14
C TYR A 271 1.63 18.16 -10.59
N SER A 272 1.10 17.75 -9.43
CA SER A 272 1.39 16.42 -8.87
C SER A 272 0.89 15.28 -9.76
N GLY A 273 -0.32 15.43 -10.32
CA GLY A 273 -0.88 14.49 -11.30
C GLY A 273 -0.08 14.45 -12.60
N TYR A 274 0.43 15.59 -13.07
CA TYR A 274 1.31 15.63 -14.24
C TYR A 274 2.62 14.88 -13.97
N GLY A 275 3.20 15.04 -12.77
CA GLY A 275 4.35 14.25 -12.33
C GLY A 275 4.08 12.74 -12.35
N MET A 276 2.89 12.33 -11.89
CA MET A 276 2.45 10.93 -11.98
C MET A 276 2.39 10.44 -13.44
N ILE A 277 1.78 11.23 -14.35
CA ILE A 277 1.67 10.90 -15.77
C ILE A 277 3.04 10.80 -16.45
N VAL A 278 3.94 11.73 -16.16
CA VAL A 278 5.31 11.73 -16.72
C VAL A 278 6.08 10.49 -16.27
N ASN A 279 5.99 10.09 -14.99
CA ASN A 279 6.60 8.86 -14.52
C ASN A 279 6.00 7.62 -15.21
N GLN A 280 4.67 7.57 -15.31
CA GLN A 280 3.94 6.43 -15.84
C GLN A 280 4.13 6.23 -17.35
N ILE A 281 3.92 7.29 -18.15
CA ILE A 281 3.92 7.22 -19.61
C ILE A 281 5.32 7.42 -20.17
N LEU A 282 6.00 8.49 -19.75
CA LEU A 282 7.34 8.84 -20.25
C LEU A 282 8.44 8.10 -19.51
N LYS A 283 8.09 7.31 -18.48
CA LYS A 283 9.03 6.48 -17.75
C LYS A 283 10.14 7.32 -17.07
N ASP A 284 9.86 8.58 -16.74
CA ASP A 284 10.81 9.51 -16.12
C ASP A 284 10.42 9.82 -14.66
N LEU A 285 11.01 9.04 -13.75
CA LEU A 285 10.79 9.17 -12.31
C LEU A 285 11.33 10.49 -11.75
N ASN A 286 12.47 10.97 -12.28
CA ASN A 286 13.10 12.19 -11.77
C ASN A 286 12.23 13.41 -12.08
N GLN A 287 11.70 13.50 -13.31
CA GLN A 287 10.73 14.52 -13.67
C GLN A 287 9.43 14.36 -12.88
N GLY A 288 8.96 13.13 -12.64
CA GLY A 288 7.80 12.89 -11.78
C GLY A 288 7.96 13.48 -10.37
N ILE A 289 9.11 13.24 -9.74
CA ILE A 289 9.46 13.79 -8.42
C ILE A 289 9.63 15.32 -8.47
N ARG A 290 10.23 15.86 -9.55
CA ARG A 290 10.38 17.30 -9.76
C ARG A 290 9.03 18.02 -9.72
N TYR A 291 8.03 17.54 -10.47
CA TYR A 291 6.71 18.17 -10.48
C TYR A 291 5.94 18.02 -9.18
N PHE A 292 6.17 16.94 -8.43
CA PHE A 292 5.67 16.85 -7.05
C PHE A 292 6.28 17.94 -6.16
N LYS A 293 7.59 18.17 -6.21
CA LYS A 293 8.24 19.23 -5.41
C LYS A 293 7.68 20.60 -5.77
N ILE A 294 7.53 20.89 -7.06
CA ILE A 294 6.90 22.13 -7.56
C ILE A 294 5.47 22.26 -7.02
N ALA A 295 4.68 21.19 -7.01
CA ALA A 295 3.34 21.20 -6.46
C ALA A 295 3.34 21.55 -4.95
N MET A 296 4.25 20.96 -4.18
CA MET A 296 4.39 21.27 -2.75
C MET A 296 4.81 22.72 -2.50
N ASP A 297 5.75 23.24 -3.28
CA ASP A 297 6.21 24.62 -3.14
C ASP A 297 5.15 25.64 -3.63
N LEU A 298 4.38 25.32 -4.66
CA LEU A 298 3.18 26.07 -5.05
C LEU A 298 2.15 26.11 -3.91
N ASN A 299 1.91 24.98 -3.24
CA ASN A 299 0.99 24.93 -2.10
C ASN A 299 1.54 25.70 -0.88
N LYS A 300 2.85 25.80 -0.69
CA LYS A 300 3.41 26.69 0.36
C LYS A 300 3.15 28.16 0.05
N ARG A 301 3.23 28.54 -1.23
CA ARG A 301 2.99 29.93 -1.69
C ARG A 301 1.51 30.32 -1.65
N ILE A 302 0.61 29.42 -2.07
CA ILE A 302 -0.85 29.61 -2.06
C ILE A 302 -1.46 28.49 -1.18
N PRO A 303 -1.48 28.67 0.15
CA PRO A 303 -1.87 27.61 1.08
C PRO A 303 -3.32 27.16 0.92
N PHE A 304 -3.50 25.85 0.78
CA PHE A 304 -4.78 25.19 1.00
C PHE A 304 -4.56 23.79 1.57
N ASP A 305 -4.91 23.59 2.84
CA ASP A 305 -4.57 22.36 3.57
C ASP A 305 -5.13 21.09 2.92
N LEU A 306 -6.33 21.17 2.35
CA LEU A 306 -6.91 20.04 1.62
C LEU A 306 -6.04 19.63 0.42
N VAL A 307 -5.52 20.60 -0.33
CA VAL A 307 -4.65 20.36 -1.50
C VAL A 307 -3.31 19.80 -1.09
N LYS A 308 -2.71 20.30 0.00
CA LYS A 308 -1.47 19.76 0.57
C LYS A 308 -1.53 18.25 0.69
N TRP A 309 -2.57 17.73 1.35
CA TRP A 309 -2.69 16.29 1.59
C TRP A 309 -3.00 15.48 0.34
N LYS A 310 -3.77 16.03 -0.61
CA LYS A 310 -3.99 15.39 -1.93
C LYS A 310 -2.69 15.26 -2.72
N VAL A 311 -1.86 16.29 -2.73
CA VAL A 311 -0.53 16.27 -3.38
C VAL A 311 0.40 15.27 -2.67
N GLN A 312 0.40 15.25 -1.34
CA GLN A 312 1.17 14.32 -0.53
C GLN A 312 0.74 12.85 -0.76
N TYR A 313 -0.57 12.61 -0.92
CA TYR A 313 -1.11 11.29 -1.30
C TYR A 313 -0.56 10.83 -2.65
N VAL A 314 -0.56 11.69 -3.68
CA VAL A 314 -0.05 11.31 -5.01
C VAL A 314 1.43 10.90 -4.92
N TYR A 315 2.24 11.64 -4.18
CA TYR A 315 3.65 11.29 -4.00
C TYR A 315 3.85 9.97 -3.26
N SER A 316 3.20 9.82 -2.11
CA SER A 316 3.28 8.60 -1.32
C SER A 316 2.80 7.41 -2.16
N ALA A 317 1.55 7.42 -2.63
CA ALA A 317 0.95 6.32 -3.35
C ALA A 317 1.67 5.95 -4.67
N TYR A 318 2.17 6.91 -5.46
CA TYR A 318 2.63 6.65 -6.84
C TYR A 318 4.12 6.89 -7.13
N LEU A 319 4.88 7.58 -6.27
CA LEU A 319 6.25 8.01 -6.60
C LEU A 319 7.31 7.51 -5.62
N CYS A 320 7.03 7.52 -4.32
CA CYS A 320 8.06 7.33 -3.28
C CYS A 320 8.72 5.94 -3.34
N HIS A 321 7.93 4.88 -3.42
CA HIS A 321 8.39 3.48 -3.48
C HIS A 321 9.27 3.15 -4.70
N TRP A 322 9.26 3.98 -5.76
CA TRP A 322 10.16 3.81 -6.90
C TRP A 322 11.57 4.36 -6.66
N LYS A 323 11.75 5.22 -5.64
CA LYS A 323 12.99 5.96 -5.40
C LYS A 323 13.65 5.64 -4.06
N LYS A 324 12.87 5.22 -3.06
CA LYS A 324 13.33 4.95 -1.70
C LYS A 324 12.64 3.73 -1.14
N HIS A 325 13.24 3.16 -0.09
CA HIS A 325 12.64 2.09 0.68
C HIS A 325 11.18 2.41 1.06
N ILE A 326 10.32 1.40 1.07
CA ILE A 326 8.87 1.57 1.25
C ILE A 326 8.44 1.97 2.67
N ALA A 327 9.25 1.68 3.70
CA ALA A 327 8.85 1.88 5.10
C ALA A 327 8.55 3.35 5.50
N PRO A 328 9.37 4.37 5.13
CA PRO A 328 9.05 5.77 5.40
C PRO A 328 7.75 6.25 4.73
N ASP A 329 7.40 5.65 3.59
CA ASP A 329 6.23 5.98 2.80
C ASP A 329 4.91 5.54 3.50
N ILE A 330 4.96 4.40 4.20
CA ILE A 330 3.83 3.91 5.02
C ILE A 330 3.50 4.93 6.13
N LYS A 331 4.51 5.45 6.84
CA LYS A 331 4.32 6.49 7.88
C LYS A 331 3.72 7.77 7.29
N LEU A 332 4.14 8.14 6.08
CA LEU A 332 3.60 9.30 5.40
C LEU A 332 2.10 9.13 5.05
N LEU A 333 1.69 7.93 4.65
CA LEU A 333 0.27 7.64 4.39
C LEU A 333 -0.61 7.77 5.64
N ASP A 334 -0.08 7.48 6.83
CA ASP A 334 -0.79 7.74 8.10
C ASP A 334 -0.99 9.23 8.36
N GLU A 335 0.03 10.05 8.09
CA GLU A 335 -0.09 11.51 8.20
C GLU A 335 -1.11 12.05 7.19
N VAL A 336 -1.06 11.55 5.95
CA VAL A 336 -2.05 11.89 4.91
C VAL A 336 -3.45 11.53 5.37
N HIS A 337 -3.68 10.29 5.85
CA HIS A 337 -4.98 9.82 6.35
C HIS A 337 -5.55 10.73 7.45
N LYS A 338 -4.74 11.06 8.46
CA LYS A 338 -5.14 11.97 9.54
C LYS A 338 -5.40 13.38 9.02
N GLY A 339 -4.56 13.86 8.10
CA GLY A 339 -4.63 15.19 7.51
C GLY A 339 -5.92 15.41 6.71
N VAL A 340 -6.26 14.49 5.82
CA VAL A 340 -7.48 14.58 5.00
C VAL A 340 -8.75 14.40 5.84
N LEU A 341 -8.75 13.52 6.85
CA LEU A 341 -9.87 13.36 7.77
C LEU A 341 -10.16 14.63 8.57
N ARG A 342 -9.12 15.30 9.10
CA ARG A 342 -9.27 16.60 9.80
C ARG A 342 -9.86 17.69 8.91
N ASN A 343 -9.70 17.57 7.59
CA ASN A 343 -10.25 18.49 6.59
C ASN A 343 -11.57 18.00 5.97
N GLY A 344 -12.17 16.91 6.48
CA GLY A 344 -13.46 16.39 6.01
C GLY A 344 -13.42 15.59 4.71
N ASP A 345 -12.24 15.27 4.16
CA ASP A 345 -12.12 14.49 2.91
C ASP A 345 -12.03 12.99 3.20
N ILE A 346 -13.22 12.41 3.35
CA ILE A 346 -13.44 10.98 3.60
C ILE A 346 -12.93 10.12 2.42
N LEU A 347 -12.95 10.64 1.20
CA LEU A 347 -12.58 9.85 0.01
C LEU A 347 -11.07 9.62 -0.03
N TYR A 348 -10.28 10.68 0.11
CA TYR A 348 -8.82 10.54 0.18
C TYR A 348 -8.35 9.83 1.45
N ALA A 349 -9.11 9.90 2.55
CA ALA A 349 -8.84 9.10 3.73
C ALA A 349 -8.95 7.59 3.42
N GLY A 350 -9.97 7.20 2.66
CA GLY A 350 -10.11 5.84 2.17
C GLY A 350 -8.97 5.42 1.25
N PHE A 351 -8.60 6.26 0.29
CA PHE A 351 -7.49 5.99 -0.62
C PHE A 351 -6.15 5.84 0.09
N SER A 352 -5.84 6.69 1.07
CA SER A 352 -4.59 6.59 1.83
C SER A 352 -4.53 5.30 2.64
N LEU A 353 -5.65 4.88 3.25
CA LEU A 353 -5.75 3.63 4.00
C LEU A 353 -5.57 2.41 3.09
N GLN A 354 -6.21 2.41 1.93
CA GLN A 354 -6.05 1.34 0.94
C GLN A 354 -4.61 1.25 0.45
N ALA A 355 -4.00 2.38 0.07
CA ALA A 355 -2.61 2.41 -0.36
C ALA A 355 -1.66 1.93 0.76
N LYS A 356 -1.96 2.27 2.02
CA LYS A 356 -1.18 1.84 3.18
C LYS A 356 -1.16 0.33 3.31
N ILE A 357 -2.33 -0.32 3.34
CA ILE A 357 -2.43 -1.79 3.50
C ILE A 357 -1.63 -2.53 2.44
N GLN A 358 -1.72 -2.11 1.18
CA GLN A 358 -0.97 -2.75 0.08
C GLN A 358 0.54 -2.64 0.26
N LYS A 359 1.02 -1.52 0.80
CA LYS A 359 2.44 -1.32 1.08
C LYS A 359 2.89 -2.10 2.31
N GLU A 360 2.06 -2.22 3.33
CA GLU A 360 2.38 -3.03 4.51
C GLU A 360 2.48 -4.52 4.15
N ILE A 361 1.59 -5.02 3.27
CA ILE A 361 1.67 -6.37 2.70
C ILE A 361 3.00 -6.56 1.97
N PHE A 362 3.35 -5.65 1.05
CA PHE A 362 4.63 -5.71 0.33
C PHE A 362 5.85 -5.63 1.29
N ALA A 363 5.76 -4.78 2.30
CA ALA A 363 6.79 -4.59 3.32
C ALA A 363 6.89 -5.76 4.31
N SER A 364 6.09 -6.82 4.14
CA SER A 364 6.12 -8.03 4.98
C SER A 364 5.80 -7.77 6.46
N TYR A 365 4.87 -6.86 6.74
CA TYR A 365 4.40 -6.68 8.12
C TYR A 365 3.82 -8.00 8.66
N PRO A 366 3.89 -8.25 9.98
CA PRO A 366 3.32 -9.45 10.58
C PRO A 366 1.85 -9.61 10.21
N ILE A 367 1.44 -10.82 9.79
CA ILE A 367 0.08 -11.06 9.30
C ILE A 367 -0.96 -10.74 10.38
N GLU A 368 -0.66 -10.94 11.65
CA GLU A 368 -1.57 -10.58 12.75
C GLU A 368 -1.87 -9.07 12.77
N GLU A 369 -0.85 -8.22 12.61
CA GLU A 369 -1.01 -6.76 12.50
C GLU A 369 -1.78 -6.37 11.23
N LEU A 370 -1.44 -7.01 10.10
CA LEU A 370 -2.13 -6.77 8.82
C LEU A 370 -3.62 -7.13 8.88
N LEU A 371 -3.99 -8.20 9.58
CA LEU A 371 -5.40 -8.57 9.81
C LEU A 371 -6.12 -7.49 10.61
N MET A 372 -5.52 -6.95 11.66
CA MET A 372 -6.10 -5.84 12.44
C MET A 372 -6.30 -4.58 11.60
N HIS A 373 -5.31 -4.21 10.77
CA HIS A 373 -5.43 -3.08 9.86
C HIS A 373 -6.48 -3.29 8.77
N ALA A 374 -6.57 -4.50 8.21
CA ALA A 374 -7.56 -4.86 7.21
C ALA A 374 -8.99 -4.83 7.79
N ASP A 375 -9.19 -5.34 9.01
CA ASP A 375 -10.46 -5.25 9.74
C ASP A 375 -10.89 -3.79 9.98
N PHE A 376 -9.96 -2.94 10.40
CA PHE A 376 -10.21 -1.51 10.57
C PHE A 376 -10.64 -0.87 9.25
N ALA A 377 -9.95 -1.16 8.15
CA ALA A 377 -10.27 -0.61 6.84
C ALA A 377 -11.63 -1.09 6.32
N GLU A 378 -11.99 -2.36 6.47
CA GLU A 378 -13.32 -2.86 6.11
C GLU A 378 -14.43 -2.12 6.89
N ARG A 379 -14.26 -1.93 8.19
CA ARG A 379 -15.21 -1.17 9.03
C ARG A 379 -15.30 0.30 8.59
N TYR A 380 -14.15 0.90 8.28
CA TYR A 380 -14.09 2.26 7.78
C TYR A 380 -14.89 2.41 6.47
N PHE A 381 -14.61 1.56 5.47
CA PHE A 381 -15.29 1.63 4.17
C PHE A 381 -16.78 1.34 4.27
N LYS A 382 -17.19 0.41 5.13
CA LYS A 382 -18.60 0.13 5.40
C LYS A 382 -19.31 1.33 6.02
N THR A 383 -18.68 1.99 6.98
CA THR A 383 -19.22 3.20 7.64
C THR A 383 -19.28 4.39 6.67
N ALA A 384 -18.26 4.54 5.84
CA ALA A 384 -18.17 5.58 4.81
C ALA A 384 -19.08 5.31 3.59
N LYS A 385 -19.73 4.13 3.51
CA LYS A 385 -20.52 3.64 2.36
C LYS A 385 -19.72 3.60 1.05
N ASP A 386 -18.41 3.39 1.14
CA ASP A 386 -17.51 3.25 0.00
C ASP A 386 -17.42 1.78 -0.43
N ASN A 387 -18.39 1.35 -1.23
CA ASN A 387 -18.42 -0.02 -1.74
C ASN A 387 -17.24 -0.33 -2.67
N PHE A 388 -16.68 0.68 -3.35
CA PHE A 388 -15.57 0.47 -4.28
C PHE A 388 -14.31 0.05 -3.54
N ALA A 389 -13.91 0.81 -2.51
CA ALA A 389 -12.73 0.52 -1.72
C ALA A 389 -12.93 -0.67 -0.78
N PHE A 390 -14.16 -0.88 -0.27
CA PHE A 390 -14.51 -2.06 0.53
C PHE A 390 -14.17 -3.37 -0.19
N MET A 391 -14.50 -3.49 -1.47
CA MET A 391 -14.23 -4.71 -2.24
C MET A 391 -12.73 -4.97 -2.39
N ILE A 392 -11.91 -3.93 -2.57
CA ILE A 392 -10.46 -4.09 -2.68
C ILE A 392 -9.86 -4.52 -1.34
N ALA A 393 -10.28 -3.89 -0.24
CA ALA A 393 -9.83 -4.28 1.09
C ALA A 393 -10.23 -5.73 1.42
N LYS A 394 -11.45 -6.14 1.02
CA LYS A 394 -11.96 -7.48 1.28
C LYS A 394 -11.14 -8.58 0.63
N SER A 395 -10.68 -8.40 -0.61
CA SER A 395 -9.86 -9.43 -1.28
C SER A 395 -8.54 -9.65 -0.54
N SER A 396 -7.85 -8.56 -0.20
CA SER A 396 -6.56 -8.63 0.48
C SER A 396 -6.69 -9.15 1.90
N HIS A 397 -7.79 -8.82 2.61
CA HIS A 397 -8.08 -9.41 3.91
C HIS A 397 -8.25 -10.93 3.82
N GLN A 398 -9.02 -11.44 2.85
CA GLN A 398 -9.20 -12.89 2.71
C GLN A 398 -7.88 -13.60 2.35
N LEU A 399 -7.00 -12.98 1.56
CA LEU A 399 -5.65 -13.53 1.31
C LEU A 399 -4.85 -13.67 2.60
N LEU A 400 -4.85 -12.63 3.45
CA LEU A 400 -4.17 -12.66 4.75
C LEU A 400 -4.75 -13.73 5.67
N LYS A 401 -6.08 -13.89 5.70
CA LYS A 401 -6.74 -14.99 6.42
C LYS A 401 -6.29 -16.34 5.90
N ALA A 402 -6.21 -16.53 4.59
CA ALA A 402 -5.78 -17.80 4.01
C ALA A 402 -4.35 -18.15 4.39
N LEU A 403 -3.44 -17.18 4.34
CA LEU A 403 -2.05 -17.35 4.79
C LEU A 403 -1.95 -17.64 6.30
N ALA A 404 -2.84 -17.03 7.10
CA ALA A 404 -2.98 -17.29 8.54
C ALA A 404 -3.75 -18.59 8.88
N GLY A 405 -4.15 -19.39 7.90
CA GLY A 405 -4.88 -20.65 8.13
C GLY A 405 -6.31 -20.44 8.67
N LYS A 406 -6.91 -19.28 8.41
CA LYS A 406 -8.27 -18.90 8.86
C LYS A 406 -9.34 -19.07 7.77
N THR A 407 -9.02 -19.70 6.64
CA THR A 407 -9.97 -20.05 5.57
C THR A 407 -10.18 -21.56 5.50
N SER A 408 -11.15 -21.97 4.69
CA SER A 408 -11.54 -23.38 4.47
C SER A 408 -10.38 -24.28 4.02
N SER A 409 -9.44 -23.77 3.22
CA SER A 409 -8.24 -24.48 2.80
C SER A 409 -7.11 -23.49 2.42
N PRO A 410 -5.83 -23.92 2.43
CA PRO A 410 -4.69 -23.06 2.11
C PRO A 410 -4.68 -22.49 0.67
N ASP A 411 -5.48 -23.05 -0.23
CA ASP A 411 -5.64 -22.63 -1.63
C ASP A 411 -6.98 -21.95 -1.92
N SER A 412 -7.73 -21.58 -0.86
CA SER A 412 -9.07 -21.02 -0.96
C SER A 412 -9.21 -19.75 -0.10
N LEU A 413 -9.90 -18.75 -0.65
CA LEU A 413 -10.32 -17.56 0.10
C LEU A 413 -11.66 -17.76 0.83
N ASN A 414 -12.33 -18.91 0.65
CA ASN A 414 -13.65 -19.17 1.23
C ASN A 414 -13.54 -19.37 2.74
N ASP A 415 -14.46 -18.77 3.49
CA ASP A 415 -14.69 -19.03 4.91
C ASP A 415 -16.21 -19.05 5.20
N SER A 416 -16.61 -19.04 6.47
CA SER A 416 -18.02 -19.07 6.86
C SER A 416 -18.82 -17.85 6.39
N GLU A 417 -18.17 -16.72 6.10
CA GLU A 417 -18.80 -15.44 5.76
C GLU A 417 -18.49 -14.97 4.32
N PHE A 418 -17.50 -15.58 3.66
CA PHE A 418 -17.02 -15.20 2.35
C PHE A 418 -17.03 -16.37 1.37
N GLN A 419 -17.60 -16.12 0.18
CA GLN A 419 -17.67 -17.08 -0.92
C GLN A 419 -17.12 -16.43 -2.20
N MET A 420 -16.09 -17.04 -2.79
CA MET A 420 -15.32 -16.54 -3.93
C MET A 420 -16.20 -16.30 -5.15
N GLU A 421 -17.07 -17.24 -5.50
CA GLU A 421 -17.93 -17.17 -6.69
C GLU A 421 -18.93 -16.02 -6.58
N ASN A 422 -19.50 -15.82 -5.40
CA ASN A 422 -20.43 -14.72 -5.13
C ASN A 422 -19.70 -13.36 -5.18
N PHE A 423 -18.48 -13.32 -4.65
CA PHE A 423 -17.67 -12.12 -4.62
C PHE A 423 -17.22 -11.70 -6.03
N GLU A 424 -16.67 -12.62 -6.83
CA GLU A 424 -16.26 -12.37 -8.22
C GLU A 424 -17.47 -11.90 -9.05
N ARG A 425 -18.61 -12.58 -8.94
CA ARG A 425 -19.84 -12.21 -9.65
C ARG A 425 -20.28 -10.79 -9.31
N LYS A 426 -20.25 -10.42 -8.02
CA LYS A 426 -20.65 -9.08 -7.57
C LYS A 426 -19.71 -8.01 -8.11
N ILE A 427 -18.39 -8.22 -8.06
CA ILE A 427 -17.41 -7.27 -8.61
C ILE A 427 -17.62 -7.06 -10.13
N ILE A 428 -17.90 -8.12 -10.87
CA ILE A 428 -18.18 -8.06 -12.31
C ILE A 428 -19.48 -7.29 -12.58
N GLN A 429 -20.54 -7.55 -11.82
CA GLN A 429 -21.83 -6.83 -11.93
C GLN A 429 -21.67 -5.33 -11.63
N ASP A 430 -20.89 -4.99 -10.61
CA ASP A 430 -20.57 -3.61 -10.22
C ASP A 430 -19.62 -2.92 -11.22
N LYS A 431 -19.09 -3.65 -12.22
CA LYS A 431 -18.09 -3.17 -13.20
C LYS A 431 -16.85 -2.57 -12.54
N ASN A 432 -16.48 -3.06 -11.35
CA ASN A 432 -15.33 -2.58 -10.60
C ASN A 432 -14.05 -3.29 -11.08
N HIS A 433 -13.52 -2.86 -12.22
CA HIS A 433 -12.32 -3.45 -12.82
C HIS A 433 -11.07 -3.34 -11.95
N THR A 434 -10.99 -2.32 -11.08
CA THR A 434 -9.88 -2.19 -10.13
C THR A 434 -9.95 -3.27 -9.06
N ALA A 435 -11.09 -3.44 -8.37
CA ALA A 435 -11.27 -4.53 -7.41
C ALA A 435 -11.07 -5.91 -8.04
N LEU A 436 -11.51 -6.09 -9.29
CA LEU A 436 -11.31 -7.34 -10.01
C LEU A 436 -9.82 -7.64 -10.25
N PHE A 437 -9.03 -6.63 -10.59
CA PHE A 437 -7.57 -6.76 -10.70
C PHE A 437 -6.95 -7.20 -9.36
N TYR A 438 -7.27 -6.51 -8.26
CA TYR A 438 -6.73 -6.85 -6.94
C TYR A 438 -7.12 -8.27 -6.53
N TYR A 439 -8.36 -8.68 -6.79
CA TYR A 439 -8.83 -10.03 -6.53
C TYR A 439 -8.03 -11.10 -7.30
N TYR A 440 -7.83 -10.92 -8.62
CA TYR A 440 -7.02 -11.86 -9.41
C TYR A 440 -5.54 -11.84 -9.06
N HIS A 441 -5.00 -10.69 -8.66
CA HIS A 441 -3.65 -10.59 -8.13
C HIS A 441 -3.51 -11.38 -6.82
N ASP A 442 -4.45 -11.23 -5.89
CA ASP A 442 -4.48 -11.96 -4.62
C ASP A 442 -4.65 -13.48 -4.84
N LEU A 443 -5.48 -13.90 -5.80
CA LEU A 443 -5.60 -15.32 -6.19
C LEU A 443 -4.34 -15.87 -6.86
N THR A 444 -3.63 -15.06 -7.64
CA THR A 444 -2.33 -15.45 -8.21
C THR A 444 -1.33 -15.75 -7.10
N LYS A 445 -1.26 -14.88 -6.08
CA LYS A 445 -0.42 -15.09 -4.88
C LYS A 445 -0.85 -16.34 -4.11
N LEU A 446 -2.13 -16.48 -3.79
CA LEU A 446 -2.68 -17.63 -3.05
C LEU A 446 -2.32 -18.96 -3.72
N HIS A 447 -2.56 -19.07 -5.03
CA HIS A 447 -2.27 -20.30 -5.76
C HIS A 447 -0.76 -20.53 -5.94
N TYR A 448 0.05 -19.48 -6.00
CA TYR A 448 1.51 -19.64 -6.00
C TYR A 448 2.01 -20.17 -4.65
N PHE A 449 1.57 -19.57 -3.53
CA PHE A 449 1.94 -20.01 -2.18
C PHE A 449 1.46 -21.42 -1.86
N SER A 450 0.29 -21.83 -2.35
CA SER A 450 -0.20 -23.22 -2.19
C SER A 450 0.43 -24.22 -3.17
N GLY A 451 1.37 -23.79 -4.03
CA GLY A 451 2.07 -24.64 -5.00
C GLY A 451 1.22 -25.04 -6.22
N GLN A 452 0.02 -24.46 -6.39
CA GLN A 452 -0.88 -24.70 -7.51
C GLN A 452 -0.55 -23.80 -8.70
N PHE A 453 0.64 -23.97 -9.26
CA PHE A 453 1.19 -23.06 -10.28
C PHE A 453 0.33 -22.94 -11.53
N SER A 454 -0.39 -23.99 -11.95
CA SER A 454 -1.31 -23.92 -13.10
C SER A 454 -2.51 -23.01 -12.84
N LYS A 455 -3.09 -23.02 -11.62
CA LYS A 455 -4.16 -22.10 -11.23
C LYS A 455 -3.63 -20.67 -11.07
N ALA A 456 -2.43 -20.52 -10.50
CA ALA A 456 -1.76 -19.22 -10.42
C ALA A 456 -1.55 -18.62 -11.82
N LEU A 457 -1.18 -19.45 -12.82
CA LEU A 457 -0.98 -18.98 -14.20
C LEU A 457 -2.30 -18.51 -14.82
N PHE A 458 -3.40 -19.22 -14.56
CA PHE A 458 -4.74 -18.85 -15.03
C PHE A 458 -5.19 -17.50 -14.48
N TYR A 459 -5.11 -17.28 -13.16
CA TYR A 459 -5.47 -15.99 -12.57
C TYR A 459 -4.47 -14.89 -12.92
N GLY A 460 -3.19 -15.22 -13.10
CA GLY A 460 -2.18 -14.30 -13.61
C GLY A 460 -2.53 -13.77 -15.01
N GLN A 461 -3.03 -14.60 -15.91
CA GLN A 461 -3.53 -14.16 -17.22
C GLN A 461 -4.72 -13.20 -17.09
N LYS A 462 -5.72 -13.55 -16.26
CA LYS A 462 -6.87 -12.67 -15.99
C LYS A 462 -6.46 -11.33 -15.37
N GLY A 463 -5.48 -11.34 -14.46
CA GLY A 463 -4.95 -10.14 -13.83
C GLY A 463 -4.19 -9.26 -14.82
N GLU A 464 -3.47 -9.86 -15.77
CA GLU A 464 -2.73 -9.15 -16.82
C GLU A 464 -3.66 -8.33 -17.71
N ASP A 465 -4.83 -8.87 -18.09
CA ASP A 465 -5.83 -8.16 -18.89
C ASP A 465 -6.34 -6.87 -18.19
N LEU A 466 -6.21 -6.80 -16.87
CA LEU A 466 -6.66 -5.69 -16.04
C LEU A 466 -5.51 -4.87 -15.43
N ILE A 467 -4.25 -5.16 -15.76
CA ILE A 467 -3.07 -4.59 -15.11
C ILE A 467 -3.00 -3.06 -15.19
N GLN A 468 -3.60 -2.47 -16.22
CA GLN A 468 -3.71 -1.01 -16.36
C GLN A 468 -4.36 -0.34 -15.14
N ASN A 469 -5.26 -1.03 -14.43
CA ASN A 469 -5.96 -0.48 -13.27
C ASN A 469 -5.04 -0.24 -12.05
N ALA A 470 -3.87 -0.86 -12.00
CA ALA A 470 -2.88 -0.67 -10.93
C ALA A 470 -1.67 0.16 -11.33
N PHE A 471 -1.64 0.73 -12.54
CA PHE A 471 -0.44 1.33 -13.11
C PHE A 471 0.19 2.39 -12.20
N GLY A 472 1.48 2.22 -11.90
CA GLY A 472 2.28 3.12 -11.05
C GLY A 472 2.13 2.93 -9.53
N LEU A 473 1.29 2.02 -9.07
CA LEU A 473 1.19 1.62 -7.65
C LEU A 473 2.08 0.41 -7.35
N VAL A 474 2.38 0.14 -6.08
CA VAL A 474 3.17 -1.03 -5.64
C VAL A 474 2.59 -2.37 -6.13
N PRO A 475 1.25 -2.61 -6.09
CA PRO A 475 0.65 -3.84 -6.62
C PRO A 475 0.95 -4.09 -8.11
N PHE A 476 1.28 -3.06 -8.89
CA PHE A 476 1.72 -3.26 -10.27
C PHE A 476 3.05 -4.01 -10.35
N ALA A 477 4.04 -3.61 -9.54
CA ALA A 477 5.32 -4.31 -9.47
C ALA A 477 5.14 -5.71 -8.87
N GLU A 478 4.42 -5.81 -7.75
CA GLU A 478 4.18 -7.07 -7.06
C GLU A 478 3.50 -8.11 -7.97
N PHE A 479 2.48 -7.70 -8.74
CA PHE A 479 1.81 -8.58 -9.70
C PHE A 479 2.79 -9.15 -10.74
N TRP A 480 3.61 -8.31 -11.38
CA TRP A 480 4.56 -8.78 -12.39
C TRP A 480 5.62 -9.72 -11.81
N PHE A 481 5.99 -9.54 -10.54
CA PHE A 481 6.88 -10.44 -9.82
C PHE A 481 6.26 -11.84 -9.68
N TYR A 482 5.09 -11.95 -9.03
CA TYR A 482 4.45 -13.25 -8.80
C TYR A 482 4.03 -13.94 -10.10
N TYR A 483 3.56 -13.16 -11.09
CA TYR A 483 3.24 -13.72 -12.40
C TYR A 483 4.50 -14.21 -13.12
N GLY A 484 5.61 -13.47 -13.05
CA GLY A 484 6.91 -13.90 -13.58
C GLY A 484 7.41 -15.20 -12.95
N LEU A 485 7.35 -15.30 -11.61
CA LEU A 485 7.67 -16.53 -10.88
C LEU A 485 6.76 -17.70 -11.29
N THR A 486 5.46 -17.44 -11.46
CA THR A 486 4.48 -18.46 -11.88
C THR A 486 4.79 -18.99 -13.29
N ILE A 487 5.14 -18.10 -14.21
CA ILE A 487 5.56 -18.46 -15.56
C ILE A 487 6.84 -19.32 -15.50
N LEU A 488 7.84 -18.92 -14.71
CA LEU A 488 9.10 -19.66 -14.58
C LEU A 488 8.91 -21.03 -13.91
N ALA A 489 8.01 -21.13 -12.94
CA ALA A 489 7.67 -22.38 -12.26
C ALA A 489 7.01 -23.40 -13.20
N THR A 490 6.18 -22.93 -14.15
CA THR A 490 5.46 -23.79 -15.12
C THR A 490 6.19 -23.92 -16.47
N PHE A 491 7.31 -23.23 -16.67
CA PHE A 491 7.92 -23.04 -17.99
C PHE A 491 8.28 -24.35 -18.71
N GLU A 492 8.78 -25.34 -17.96
CA GLU A 492 9.17 -26.67 -18.47
C GLU A 492 7.96 -27.53 -18.89
N GLU A 493 6.78 -27.28 -18.34
CA GLU A 493 5.56 -28.05 -18.60
C GLU A 493 4.73 -27.44 -19.75
N LEU A 494 5.02 -26.19 -20.13
CA LEU A 494 4.28 -25.48 -21.16
C LEU A 494 4.56 -26.02 -22.57
N PRO A 495 3.55 -26.04 -23.48
CA PRO A 495 3.75 -26.30 -24.89
C PRO A 495 4.71 -25.29 -25.56
N PHE A 496 5.40 -25.72 -26.62
CA PHE A 496 6.41 -24.92 -27.33
C PHE A 496 5.92 -23.50 -27.70
N PHE A 497 4.73 -23.38 -28.31
CA PHE A 497 4.15 -22.09 -28.69
C PHE A 497 3.89 -21.17 -27.48
N LYS A 498 3.41 -21.73 -26.36
CA LYS A 498 3.22 -20.95 -25.12
C LYS A 498 4.57 -20.49 -24.55
N ARG A 499 5.62 -21.32 -24.60
CA ARG A 499 6.97 -20.92 -24.15
C ARG A 499 7.50 -19.71 -24.90
N ILE A 500 7.28 -19.61 -26.22
CA ILE A 500 7.69 -18.43 -27.01
C ILE A 500 6.98 -17.17 -26.52
N ILE A 501 5.65 -17.24 -26.34
CA ILE A 501 4.84 -16.10 -25.85
C ILE A 501 5.33 -15.67 -24.48
N TYR A 502 5.52 -16.62 -23.57
CA TYR A 502 5.97 -16.34 -22.21
C TYR A 502 7.43 -15.91 -22.12
N SER A 503 8.29 -16.30 -23.06
CA SER A 503 9.68 -15.82 -23.12
C SER A 503 9.71 -14.32 -23.42
N LYS A 504 8.90 -13.85 -24.38
CA LYS A 504 8.75 -12.40 -24.66
C LYS A 504 8.22 -11.66 -23.43
N LYS A 505 7.27 -12.27 -22.72
CA LYS A 505 6.69 -11.70 -21.50
C LYS A 505 7.70 -11.62 -20.35
N LEU A 506 8.49 -12.68 -20.13
CA LEU A 506 9.57 -12.67 -19.14
C LEU A 506 10.60 -11.58 -19.47
N ASN A 507 10.98 -11.39 -20.74
CA ASN A 507 11.89 -10.30 -21.12
C ASN A 507 11.34 -8.92 -20.74
N LEU A 508 10.03 -8.70 -20.90
CA LEU A 508 9.37 -7.47 -20.45
C LEU A 508 9.45 -7.33 -18.92
N ILE A 509 9.13 -8.38 -18.17
CA ILE A 509 9.21 -8.41 -16.70
C ILE A 509 10.63 -8.09 -16.23
N PHE A 510 11.65 -8.76 -16.77
CA PHE A 510 13.06 -8.49 -16.45
C PHE A 510 13.46 -7.05 -16.75
N SER A 511 12.97 -6.47 -17.86
CA SER A 511 13.23 -5.07 -18.20
C SER A 511 12.65 -4.10 -17.15
N TYR A 512 11.43 -4.36 -16.65
CA TYR A 512 10.85 -3.57 -15.58
C TYR A 512 11.67 -3.65 -14.30
N PHE A 513 11.95 -4.87 -13.80
CA PHE A 513 12.69 -5.04 -12.55
C PHE A 513 14.12 -4.53 -12.62
N THR A 514 14.80 -4.67 -13.77
CA THR A 514 16.13 -4.08 -13.99
C THR A 514 16.10 -2.56 -13.89
N LYS A 515 15.03 -1.93 -14.36
CA LYS A 515 14.87 -0.48 -14.24
C LYS A 515 14.54 -0.07 -12.81
N TRP A 516 13.62 -0.76 -12.16
CA TRP A 516 13.18 -0.43 -10.80
C TRP A 516 14.29 -0.66 -9.77
N SER A 517 15.07 -1.74 -9.90
CA SER A 517 16.20 -2.01 -9.02
C SER A 517 17.33 -0.99 -9.14
N LYS A 518 17.51 -0.36 -10.31
CA LYS A 518 18.43 0.77 -10.46
C LYS A 518 17.97 2.02 -9.72
N ASN A 519 16.65 2.25 -9.64
CA ASN A 519 16.09 3.45 -9.01
C ASN A 519 15.91 3.29 -7.49
N CYS A 520 15.54 2.09 -7.03
CA CYS A 520 15.43 1.72 -5.63
C CYS A 520 15.84 0.25 -5.44
N PRO A 521 17.15 -0.02 -5.26
CA PRO A 521 17.65 -1.37 -5.09
C PRO A 521 17.07 -2.05 -3.85
N GLU A 522 16.82 -1.30 -2.78
CA GLU A 522 16.29 -1.82 -1.51
C GLU A 522 14.92 -2.49 -1.68
N ASN A 523 14.06 -1.93 -2.55
CA ASN A 523 12.73 -2.51 -2.78
C ASN A 523 12.73 -3.62 -3.84
N PHE A 524 13.56 -3.51 -4.89
CA PHE A 524 13.38 -4.30 -6.11
C PHE A 524 14.56 -5.18 -6.51
N MET A 525 15.76 -4.99 -5.94
CA MET A 525 16.92 -5.80 -6.32
C MET A 525 16.75 -7.26 -5.90
N GLY A 526 16.26 -7.54 -4.69
CA GLY A 526 15.97 -8.91 -4.25
C GLY A 526 14.96 -9.61 -5.17
N LEU A 527 13.90 -8.90 -5.59
CA LEU A 527 12.89 -9.43 -6.52
C LEU A 527 13.51 -9.78 -7.89
N LEU A 528 14.40 -8.93 -8.41
CA LEU A 528 15.12 -9.17 -9.65
C LEU A 528 16.05 -10.39 -9.55
N GLU A 529 16.81 -10.51 -8.47
CA GLU A 529 17.73 -11.63 -8.24
C GLU A 529 16.98 -12.96 -8.09
N LEU A 530 15.82 -12.98 -7.43
CA LEU A 530 15.00 -14.19 -7.36
C LEU A 530 14.45 -14.61 -8.72
N LEU A 531 14.01 -13.64 -9.55
CA LEU A 531 13.61 -13.93 -10.93
C LEU A 531 14.80 -14.47 -11.75
N HIS A 532 16.01 -13.93 -11.55
CA HIS A 532 17.22 -14.46 -12.18
C HIS A 532 17.51 -15.90 -11.75
N ALA A 533 17.44 -16.21 -10.45
CA ALA A 533 17.63 -17.55 -9.92
C ALA A 533 16.69 -18.56 -10.61
N GLU A 534 15.40 -18.25 -10.67
CA GLU A 534 14.39 -19.10 -11.32
C GLU A 534 14.59 -19.23 -12.84
N ARG A 535 15.12 -18.20 -13.51
CA ARG A 535 15.46 -18.28 -14.93
C ARG A 535 16.68 -19.17 -15.17
N GLU A 536 17.72 -19.04 -14.36
CA GLU A 536 18.91 -19.89 -14.48
C GLU A 536 18.60 -21.35 -14.08
N ARG A 537 17.70 -21.56 -13.10
CA ARG A 537 17.07 -22.86 -12.81
C ARG A 537 16.40 -23.46 -14.05
N ALA A 538 15.55 -22.70 -14.74
CA ALA A 538 14.88 -23.15 -15.96
C ALA A 538 15.85 -23.46 -17.11
N ARG A 539 17.04 -22.83 -17.10
CA ARG A 539 18.14 -23.07 -18.05
C ARG A 539 19.10 -24.18 -17.61
N ARG A 540 18.88 -24.80 -16.45
CA ARG A 540 19.73 -25.84 -15.84
C ARG A 540 21.15 -25.36 -15.49
N LYS A 541 21.31 -24.07 -15.19
CA LYS A 541 22.57 -23.49 -14.74
C LYS A 541 22.64 -23.49 -13.21
N ILE A 542 23.17 -24.59 -12.66
CA ILE A 542 23.04 -24.92 -11.23
C ILE A 542 23.82 -23.94 -10.35
N SER A 543 25.07 -23.63 -10.72
CA SER A 543 25.93 -22.75 -9.93
C SER A 543 25.35 -21.33 -9.85
N GLU A 544 24.95 -20.79 -11.00
CA GLU A 544 24.40 -19.45 -11.11
C GLU A 544 23.06 -19.33 -10.40
N ALA A 545 22.19 -20.36 -10.51
CA ALA A 545 20.93 -20.38 -9.77
C ALA A 545 21.15 -20.35 -8.25
N THR A 546 22.09 -21.16 -7.75
CA THR A 546 22.42 -21.23 -6.30
C THR A 546 22.88 -19.86 -5.78
N THR A 547 23.85 -19.24 -6.47
CA THR A 547 24.36 -17.90 -6.09
C THR A 547 23.26 -16.84 -6.13
N SER A 548 22.37 -16.87 -7.13
CA SER A 548 21.27 -15.90 -7.22
C SER A 548 20.22 -16.09 -6.11
N TYR A 549 19.93 -17.33 -5.67
CA TYR A 549 19.03 -17.55 -4.53
C TYR A 549 19.62 -16.98 -3.23
N GLU A 550 20.89 -17.27 -2.93
CA GLU A 550 21.57 -16.74 -1.74
C GLU A 550 21.59 -15.21 -1.74
N LYS A 551 21.91 -14.62 -2.90
CA LYS A 551 21.92 -13.17 -3.06
C LYS A 551 20.54 -12.57 -2.86
N ALA A 552 19.48 -13.18 -3.40
CA ALA A 552 18.11 -12.71 -3.21
C ALA A 552 17.71 -12.74 -1.73
N ILE A 553 17.96 -13.86 -1.03
CA ILE A 553 17.66 -14.00 0.41
C ILE A 553 18.38 -12.92 1.22
N LYS A 554 19.68 -12.70 0.98
CA LYS A 554 20.47 -11.67 1.66
C LYS A 554 19.91 -10.26 1.43
N LEU A 555 19.55 -9.92 0.19
CA LEU A 555 18.97 -8.62 -0.13
C LEU A 555 17.62 -8.39 0.55
N PHE A 556 16.78 -9.43 0.65
CA PHE A 556 15.52 -9.33 1.40
C PHE A 556 15.73 -9.25 2.91
N GLN A 557 16.82 -9.84 3.43
CA GLN A 557 17.23 -9.66 4.83
C GLN A 557 17.65 -8.23 5.12
N GLU A 558 18.51 -7.65 4.28
CA GLU A 558 18.95 -6.25 4.39
C GLU A 558 17.78 -5.25 4.26
N ALA A 559 16.81 -5.55 3.40
CA ALA A 559 15.59 -4.73 3.24
C ALA A 559 14.50 -4.99 4.30
N GLY A 560 14.62 -6.06 5.09
CA GLY A 560 13.62 -6.43 6.11
C GLY A 560 12.32 -7.02 5.55
N PHE A 561 12.32 -7.60 4.35
CA PHE A 561 11.14 -8.22 3.75
C PHE A 561 11.04 -9.73 4.04
N VAL A 562 10.58 -10.07 5.24
CA VAL A 562 10.50 -11.45 5.74
C VAL A 562 9.68 -12.39 4.83
N SER A 563 8.58 -11.91 4.23
CA SER A 563 7.75 -12.74 3.36
C SER A 563 8.51 -13.18 2.09
N PHE A 564 9.36 -12.31 1.55
CA PHE A 564 10.20 -12.63 0.39
C PHE A 564 11.40 -13.49 0.79
N GLN A 565 11.94 -13.36 2.01
CA GLN A 565 12.96 -14.30 2.54
C GLN A 565 12.39 -15.71 2.65
N ALA A 566 11.19 -15.84 3.22
CA ALA A 566 10.48 -17.12 3.36
C ALA A 566 10.24 -17.77 1.99
N LEU A 567 9.70 -16.99 1.05
CA LEU A 567 9.42 -17.44 -0.32
C LEU A 567 10.69 -17.87 -1.06
N SER A 568 11.73 -17.04 -1.00
CA SER A 568 13.01 -17.35 -1.67
C SER A 568 13.65 -18.62 -1.10
N SER A 569 13.56 -18.81 0.23
CA SER A 569 14.04 -20.01 0.91
C SER A 569 13.22 -21.26 0.52
N GLU A 570 11.89 -21.17 0.41
CA GLU A 570 11.06 -22.30 -0.07
C GLU A 570 11.42 -22.68 -1.51
N ILE A 571 11.63 -21.68 -2.38
CA ILE A 571 12.02 -21.90 -3.78
C ILE A 571 13.40 -22.53 -3.87
N ALA A 572 14.40 -22.01 -3.13
CA ALA A 572 15.75 -22.56 -3.08
C ALA A 572 15.74 -24.01 -2.57
N ALA A 573 14.97 -24.31 -1.52
CA ALA A 573 14.81 -25.66 -1.01
C ALA A 573 14.28 -26.62 -2.10
N ARG A 574 13.20 -26.24 -2.80
CA ARG A 574 12.63 -27.03 -3.92
C ARG A 574 13.65 -27.27 -5.03
N PHE A 575 14.46 -26.27 -5.37
CA PHE A 575 15.53 -26.39 -6.35
C PHE A 575 16.59 -27.42 -5.91
N HIS A 576 17.12 -27.28 -4.69
CA HIS A 576 18.14 -28.19 -4.15
C HIS A 576 17.65 -29.64 -4.06
N TYR A 577 16.39 -29.85 -3.67
CA TYR A 577 15.79 -31.19 -3.70
C TYR A 577 15.69 -31.77 -5.13
N LYS A 578 15.34 -30.95 -6.13
CA LYS A 578 15.20 -31.41 -7.52
C LYS A 578 16.55 -31.84 -8.12
N ILE A 579 17.65 -31.23 -7.70
CA ILE A 579 19.01 -31.61 -8.13
C ILE A 579 19.68 -32.67 -7.23
N GLY A 580 18.99 -33.16 -6.19
CA GLY A 580 19.49 -34.20 -5.28
C GLY A 580 20.38 -33.71 -4.13
N ASN A 581 20.52 -32.39 -3.93
CA ASN A 581 21.26 -31.83 -2.79
C ASN A 581 20.35 -31.68 -1.56
N PHE A 582 20.12 -32.80 -0.87
CA PHE A 582 19.21 -32.83 0.28
C PHE A 582 19.70 -32.01 1.48
N SER A 583 21.01 -31.89 1.70
CA SER A 583 21.56 -31.12 2.83
C SER A 583 21.18 -29.64 2.73
N LEU A 584 21.47 -29.00 1.58
CA LEU A 584 21.06 -27.61 1.36
C LEU A 584 19.53 -27.47 1.26
N GLY A 585 18.84 -28.44 0.66
CA GLY A 585 17.38 -28.48 0.65
C GLY A 585 16.78 -28.44 2.06
N ASN A 586 17.34 -29.21 2.98
CA ASN A 586 16.93 -29.27 4.40
C ASN A 586 17.25 -27.97 5.14
N HIS A 587 18.39 -27.36 4.85
CA HIS A 587 18.74 -26.05 5.41
C HIS A 587 17.74 -24.96 4.99
N TYR A 588 17.50 -24.81 3.69
CA TYR A 588 16.61 -23.76 3.19
C TYR A 588 15.14 -23.96 3.57
N ILE A 589 14.65 -25.20 3.70
CA ILE A 589 13.28 -25.41 4.15
C ILE A 589 13.11 -25.04 5.63
N GLN A 590 14.13 -25.26 6.47
CA GLN A 590 14.09 -24.81 7.87
C GLN A 590 14.07 -23.28 7.95
N LEU A 591 14.88 -22.60 7.13
CA LEU A 591 14.81 -21.14 7.00
C LEU A 591 13.43 -20.68 6.54
N ALA A 592 12.85 -21.31 5.52
CA ALA A 592 11.51 -21.00 5.04
C ALA A 592 10.46 -21.14 6.14
N ILE A 593 10.49 -22.23 6.92
CA ILE A 593 9.59 -22.45 8.05
C ILE A 593 9.75 -21.35 9.11
N ASN A 594 10.99 -20.99 9.46
CA ASN A 594 11.27 -19.94 10.45
C ASN A 594 10.73 -18.59 9.98
N PHE A 595 11.04 -18.17 8.75
CA PHE A 595 10.58 -16.88 8.22
C PHE A 595 9.06 -16.85 7.98
N TYR A 596 8.44 -17.94 7.53
CA TYR A 596 6.97 -18.01 7.45
C TYR A 596 6.32 -17.95 8.84
N SER A 597 6.96 -18.53 9.85
CA SER A 597 6.50 -18.43 11.24
C SER A 597 6.61 -17.00 11.77
N GLU A 598 7.73 -16.33 11.52
CA GLU A 598 7.95 -14.92 11.89
C GLU A 598 6.94 -14.00 11.19
N TRP A 599 6.69 -14.21 9.90
CA TRP A 599 5.68 -13.44 9.16
C TRP A 599 4.25 -13.74 9.63
N GLY A 600 3.99 -14.88 10.27
CA GLY A 600 2.67 -15.30 10.73
C GLY A 600 1.85 -16.10 9.70
N ALA A 601 2.49 -16.61 8.64
CA ALA A 601 1.85 -17.43 7.61
C ALA A 601 1.69 -18.90 8.06
N SER A 602 0.89 -19.11 9.10
CA SER A 602 0.73 -20.41 9.77
C SER A 602 0.25 -21.53 8.83
N ALA A 603 -0.58 -21.23 7.81
CA ALA A 603 -0.99 -22.21 6.81
C ALA A 603 0.21 -22.76 6.02
N LYS A 604 1.17 -21.89 5.68
CA LYS A 604 2.41 -22.28 5.01
C LYS A 604 3.33 -23.07 5.93
N VAL A 605 3.45 -22.68 7.20
CA VAL A 605 4.22 -23.45 8.19
C VAL A 605 3.68 -24.87 8.33
N ALA A 606 2.36 -25.02 8.48
CA ALA A 606 1.70 -26.32 8.60
C ALA A 606 1.89 -27.17 7.34
N ASP A 607 1.69 -26.57 6.16
CA ASP A 607 1.90 -27.22 4.87
C ASP A 607 3.35 -27.72 4.69
N LEU A 608 4.36 -26.86 4.95
CA LEU A 608 5.77 -27.26 4.83
C LEU A 608 6.14 -28.34 5.85
N LYS A 609 5.73 -28.21 7.12
CA LYS A 609 5.96 -29.25 8.13
C LYS A 609 5.33 -30.57 7.71
N ASN A 610 4.10 -30.59 7.23
CA ASN A 610 3.43 -31.83 6.80
C ASN A 610 4.07 -32.46 5.56
N ARG A 611 4.40 -31.65 4.54
CA ARG A 611 5.03 -32.15 3.30
C ARG A 611 6.39 -32.76 3.56
N PHE A 612 7.15 -32.22 4.51
CA PHE A 612 8.50 -32.68 4.78
C PHE A 612 8.65 -33.53 6.04
N ALA A 613 7.64 -33.67 6.91
CA ALA A 613 7.67 -34.53 8.10
C ALA A 613 8.00 -35.99 7.79
N LYS A 614 7.60 -36.51 6.61
CA LYS A 614 7.99 -37.88 6.18
C LYS A 614 9.43 -37.99 5.69
N ARG A 615 10.05 -36.87 5.32
CA ARG A 615 11.42 -36.77 4.81
C ARG A 615 12.41 -36.46 5.94
N PHE A 616 11.88 -35.94 7.03
CA PHE A 616 12.56 -35.53 8.22
C PHE A 616 12.27 -36.53 9.35
N ASN A 617 13.28 -37.30 9.75
CA ASN A 617 13.41 -37.65 11.17
C ASN A 617 13.81 -36.37 11.96
N LEU A 618 13.15 -35.23 11.73
CA LEU A 618 13.23 -34.09 12.61
C LEU A 618 12.39 -34.48 13.81
N THR A 619 13.05 -34.89 14.89
CA THR A 619 12.51 -34.78 16.24
C THR A 619 12.21 -33.29 16.48
N PHE A 620 11.06 -32.83 16.00
CA PHE A 620 10.35 -31.76 16.67
C PHE A 620 9.94 -32.35 18.01
N SER A 621 10.80 -32.18 19.01
CA SER A 621 10.42 -32.40 20.41
C SER A 621 9.24 -31.48 20.67
N HIS A 622 8.06 -32.08 20.72
CA HIS A 622 6.86 -31.44 21.22
C HIS A 622 7.18 -30.87 22.60
N GLU A 623 7.17 -29.54 22.70
CA GLU A 623 7.02 -28.88 23.99
C GLU A 623 5.67 -29.31 24.57
N THR A 624 5.72 -30.27 25.49
CA THR A 624 4.76 -30.38 26.58
C THR A 624 5.43 -31.09 27.73
N THR A 625 5.14 -30.60 28.94
CA THR A 625 5.50 -31.11 30.27
C THR A 625 6.92 -30.85 30.80
N GLN A 626 6.99 -29.77 31.61
CA GLN A 626 7.66 -29.65 32.91
C GLN A 626 8.92 -30.51 33.14
N LYS A 627 10.10 -29.86 33.15
CA LYS A 627 11.18 -30.13 34.13
C LYS A 627 12.14 -28.94 34.24
N LYS A 628 12.55 -28.66 35.47
CA LYS A 628 13.46 -27.58 35.94
C LYS A 628 14.83 -27.58 35.23
N PRO A 629 15.55 -26.43 35.23
CA PRO A 629 16.76 -26.27 34.44
C PRO A 629 17.97 -26.91 35.14
N ASN A 630 18.69 -27.77 34.41
CA ASN A 630 20.09 -28.03 34.71
C ASN A 630 20.91 -27.20 33.72
N ASN A 631 21.37 -26.04 34.19
CA ASN A 631 22.43 -25.27 33.55
C ASN A 631 23.71 -26.10 33.62
N GLN A 632 24.24 -26.57 32.49
CA GLN A 632 25.69 -26.80 32.38
C GLN A 632 26.29 -26.96 30.97
N ASN A 633 25.53 -27.08 29.88
CA ASN A 633 26.13 -27.33 28.55
C ASN A 633 25.89 -26.26 27.47
N THR A 634 25.39 -25.08 27.78
CA THR A 634 25.07 -24.04 26.77
C THR A 634 26.21 -23.07 26.45
N ASN A 635 27.29 -23.03 27.23
CA ASN A 635 28.36 -22.05 27.00
C ASN A 635 29.41 -22.49 25.97
N LEU A 636 29.63 -23.80 25.78
CA LEU A 636 30.65 -24.29 24.84
C LEU A 636 30.18 -24.18 23.38
N ASP A 637 28.89 -24.45 23.12
CA ASP A 637 28.33 -24.39 21.76
C ASP A 637 28.15 -22.95 21.27
N GLN A 638 27.87 -21.98 22.14
CA GLN A 638 27.76 -20.56 21.74
C GLN A 638 29.12 -19.95 21.38
N GLU A 639 30.20 -20.34 22.06
CA GLU A 639 31.55 -19.87 21.73
C GLU A 639 32.06 -20.48 20.41
N ILE A 640 31.73 -21.75 20.15
CA ILE A 640 32.05 -22.42 18.88
C ILE A 640 31.23 -21.83 17.74
N ILE A 641 29.93 -21.56 17.92
CA ILE A 641 29.07 -20.94 16.90
C ILE A 641 29.52 -19.51 16.60
N LEU A 642 29.88 -18.71 17.61
CA LEU A 642 30.36 -17.33 17.41
C LEU A 642 31.75 -17.29 16.75
N LYS A 643 32.67 -18.22 17.09
CA LYS A 643 33.95 -18.36 16.40
C LYS A 643 33.78 -18.89 14.97
N THR A 644 32.77 -19.72 14.71
CA THR A 644 32.44 -20.22 13.36
C THR A 644 31.78 -19.13 12.50
N TYR A 645 30.97 -18.25 13.10
CA TYR A 645 30.31 -17.13 12.41
C TYR A 645 31.31 -16.09 11.88
N ASN A 646 32.38 -15.80 12.62
CA ASN A 646 33.45 -14.88 12.18
C ASN A 646 34.40 -15.48 11.12
N VAL A 647 34.38 -16.80 10.92
CA VAL A 647 35.21 -17.48 9.91
C VAL A 647 34.45 -17.61 8.57
N LEU A 648 33.12 -17.59 8.59
CA LEU A 648 32.28 -17.70 7.38
C LEU A 648 32.16 -16.38 6.59
N SER A 649 32.63 -15.25 7.13
CA SER A 649 32.59 -13.94 6.46
C SER A 649 33.76 -13.67 5.49
N GLU A 650 34.74 -14.57 5.39
CA GLU A 650 35.84 -14.45 4.42
C GLU A 650 35.78 -15.64 3.45
N GLY A 651 35.23 -15.39 2.27
CA GLY A 651 35.19 -16.39 1.21
C GLY A 651 36.59 -16.76 0.71
N ILE A 652 36.73 -18.05 0.35
CA ILE A 652 37.78 -18.72 -0.46
C ILE A 652 38.65 -19.73 0.34
N VAL A 653 38.63 -20.97 -0.16
CA VAL A 653 39.42 -22.19 0.17
C VAL A 653 38.87 -23.11 1.29
N LEU A 654 38.13 -24.17 0.90
CA LEU A 654 37.73 -25.32 1.74
C LEU A 654 38.92 -25.91 2.53
N ASP A 655 40.11 -25.94 1.94
CA ASP A 655 41.32 -26.43 2.61
C ASP A 655 41.73 -25.58 3.81
N ASN A 656 41.57 -24.25 3.75
CA ASN A 656 41.87 -23.37 4.88
C ASN A 656 40.86 -23.55 6.02
N LEU A 657 39.60 -23.84 5.69
CA LEU A 657 38.57 -24.16 6.68
C LEU A 657 38.87 -25.50 7.37
N LEU A 658 39.16 -26.55 6.60
CA LEU A 658 39.46 -27.87 7.16
C LEU A 658 40.75 -27.86 8.00
N LYS A 659 41.77 -27.09 7.58
CA LYS A 659 42.98 -26.84 8.39
C LYS A 659 42.63 -26.22 9.75
N LYS A 660 41.84 -25.14 9.76
CA LYS A 660 41.40 -24.49 11.01
C LYS A 660 40.57 -25.44 11.89
N LEU A 661 39.68 -26.24 11.31
CA LEU A 661 38.86 -27.21 12.05
C LEU A 661 39.70 -28.32 12.70
N ILE A 662 40.68 -28.87 11.98
CA ILE A 662 41.61 -29.87 12.53
C ILE A 662 42.43 -29.28 13.67
N GLN A 663 42.91 -28.04 13.53
CA GLN A 663 43.66 -27.36 14.58
C GLN A 663 42.81 -27.17 15.85
N ILE A 664 41.57 -26.71 15.70
CA ILE A 664 40.62 -26.59 16.81
C ILE A 664 40.34 -27.96 17.44
N ALA A 665 40.19 -29.02 16.63
CA ALA A 665 39.95 -30.37 17.14
C ALA A 665 41.14 -30.92 17.94
N ILE A 666 42.38 -30.65 17.50
CA ILE A 666 43.61 -31.01 18.23
C ILE A 666 43.65 -30.29 19.58
N GLU A 667 43.40 -28.98 19.59
CA GLU A 667 43.43 -28.14 20.79
C GLU A 667 42.33 -28.52 21.80
N THR A 668 41.11 -28.75 21.32
CA THR A 668 39.96 -29.08 22.18
C THR A 668 39.98 -30.51 22.71
N ALA A 669 40.48 -31.47 21.92
CA ALA A 669 40.61 -32.86 22.37
C ALA A 669 41.91 -33.13 23.15
N GLY A 670 42.85 -32.19 23.20
CA GLY A 670 44.19 -32.40 23.76
C GLY A 670 44.97 -33.49 23.02
N ALA A 671 44.67 -33.70 21.73
CA ALA A 671 45.27 -34.76 20.93
C ALA A 671 46.66 -34.37 20.45
N THR A 672 47.56 -35.34 20.27
CA THR A 672 48.88 -35.10 19.66
C THR A 672 48.84 -35.15 18.14
N ARG A 673 47.81 -35.79 17.56
CA ARG A 673 47.62 -35.93 16.12
C ARG A 673 46.13 -36.04 15.79
N ALA A 674 45.68 -35.37 14.73
CA ALA A 674 44.33 -35.51 14.17
C ALA A 674 44.41 -35.71 12.66
N ILE A 675 43.55 -36.59 12.14
CA ILE A 675 43.52 -36.96 10.72
C ILE A 675 42.10 -36.84 10.22
N TYR A 676 41.91 -36.17 9.09
CA TYR A 676 40.65 -36.09 8.39
C TYR A 676 40.68 -37.01 7.16
N PHE A 677 39.68 -37.90 7.11
CA PHE A 677 39.49 -38.83 6.01
C PHE A 677 38.40 -38.32 5.07
N HIS A 678 38.70 -38.27 3.78
CA HIS A 678 37.72 -37.97 2.73
C HIS A 678 37.17 -39.27 2.16
N LEU A 679 35.85 -39.31 1.94
CA LEU A 679 35.17 -40.44 1.35
C LEU A 679 34.75 -40.11 -0.09
N HIS A 680 35.38 -40.76 -1.05
CA HIS A 680 35.03 -40.62 -2.47
C HIS A 680 34.75 -41.99 -3.06
N ASN A 681 33.57 -42.19 -3.67
CA ASN A 681 33.15 -43.45 -4.29
C ASN A 681 33.33 -44.70 -3.39
N LYS A 682 32.98 -44.59 -2.10
CA LYS A 682 33.13 -45.64 -1.07
C LYS A 682 34.58 -46.04 -0.70
N ASN A 683 35.58 -45.34 -1.22
CA ASN A 683 36.97 -45.51 -0.80
C ASN A 683 37.34 -44.41 0.20
N LEU A 684 37.93 -44.83 1.33
CA LEU A 684 38.44 -43.93 2.37
C LEU A 684 39.87 -43.54 2.00
N THR A 685 40.17 -42.24 2.00
CA THR A 685 41.52 -41.72 1.76
C THR A 685 41.85 -40.66 2.78
N VAL A 686 43.11 -40.61 3.22
CA VAL A 686 43.61 -39.52 4.05
C VAL A 686 43.60 -38.25 3.19
N TYR A 687 43.07 -37.16 3.74
CA TYR A 687 42.98 -35.88 3.05
C TYR A 687 43.80 -34.81 3.77
N LEU A 688 43.78 -34.80 5.11
CA LEU A 688 44.56 -33.86 5.92
C LEU A 688 45.07 -34.54 7.19
N THR A 689 46.32 -34.27 7.54
CA THR A 689 46.92 -34.67 8.82
C THR A 689 47.43 -33.43 9.55
N GLY A 690 47.05 -33.26 10.82
CA GLY A 690 47.60 -32.25 11.72
C GLY A 690 48.28 -32.89 12.93
N GLN A 691 49.40 -32.30 13.38
CA GLN A 691 50.10 -32.68 14.60
C GLN A 691 50.17 -31.50 15.57
N SER A 692 50.15 -31.78 16.87
CA SER A 692 50.23 -30.76 17.91
C SER A 692 51.64 -30.16 17.97
N GLY A 693 51.74 -28.83 17.82
CA GLY A 693 53.01 -28.09 17.83
C GLY A 693 53.58 -27.73 16.46
N GLU A 694 53.00 -28.23 15.36
CA GLU A 694 53.38 -27.85 13.99
C GLU A 694 52.39 -26.83 13.41
N THR A 695 52.90 -25.75 12.80
CA THR A 695 52.07 -24.72 12.16
C THR A 695 51.60 -25.11 10.75
N GLU A 696 52.20 -26.13 10.14
CA GLU A 696 51.83 -26.60 8.80
C GLU A 696 50.99 -27.88 8.87
N ILE A 697 49.70 -27.76 8.58
CA ILE A 697 48.84 -28.93 8.34
C ILE A 697 49.08 -29.44 6.91
N ILE A 698 49.49 -30.69 6.81
CA ILE A 698 49.87 -31.34 5.56
C ILE A 698 48.60 -31.85 4.86
N VAL A 699 48.42 -31.40 3.60
CA VAL A 699 47.43 -31.98 2.68
C VAL A 699 48.10 -33.17 2.01
N GLU A 700 47.70 -34.38 2.40
CA GLU A 700 48.19 -35.59 1.76
C GLU A 700 47.27 -35.91 0.59
N ASN A 701 47.73 -35.72 -0.64
CA ASN A 701 46.94 -36.08 -1.83
C ASN A 701 46.79 -37.61 -1.94
N PHE A 702 45.69 -38.13 -1.40
CA PHE A 702 45.14 -39.46 -1.63
C PHE A 702 46.12 -40.67 -1.55
N PRO A 703 46.93 -40.82 -0.49
CA PRO A 703 47.63 -42.08 -0.25
C PRO A 703 46.62 -43.20 0.06
N LYS A 704 46.92 -44.43 -0.36
CA LYS A 704 46.17 -45.62 0.08
C LYS A 704 46.41 -45.83 1.58
N ILE A 705 45.35 -46.14 2.30
CA ILE A 705 45.42 -46.44 3.74
C ILE A 705 46.12 -47.78 3.93
N ASP A 706 47.18 -47.78 4.74
CA ASP A 706 47.96 -48.96 5.13
C ASP A 706 47.59 -49.36 6.58
N GLU A 707 47.41 -50.66 6.83
CA GLU A 707 47.06 -51.25 8.14
C GLU A 707 48.14 -51.01 9.20
N THR A 708 49.38 -50.70 8.78
CA THR A 708 50.48 -50.35 9.67
C THR A 708 50.46 -48.88 10.13
N GLN A 709 49.76 -48.00 9.41
CA GLN A 709 49.77 -46.55 9.65
C GLN A 709 48.46 -46.00 10.25
N TYR A 710 47.36 -46.74 10.14
CA TYR A 710 46.03 -46.30 10.60
C TYR A 710 45.21 -47.48 11.14
N PRO A 711 44.30 -47.25 12.11
CA PRO A 711 43.43 -48.31 12.64
C PRO A 711 42.23 -48.55 11.71
N ILE A 712 42.43 -49.34 10.65
CA ILE A 712 41.46 -49.53 9.55
C ILE A 712 40.16 -50.16 10.05
N SER A 713 40.24 -51.11 10.98
CA SER A 713 39.06 -51.82 11.49
C SER A 713 38.16 -50.88 12.31
N TYR A 714 38.74 -49.96 13.07
CA TYR A 714 38.02 -48.89 13.78
C TYR A 714 37.39 -47.89 12.82
N LEU A 715 38.14 -47.46 11.79
CA LEU A 715 37.64 -46.53 10.77
C LEU A 715 36.44 -47.13 10.01
N ASN A 716 36.52 -48.40 9.63
CA ASN A 716 35.44 -49.12 8.96
C ASN A 716 34.20 -49.28 9.86
N TYR A 717 34.38 -49.47 11.16
CA TYR A 717 33.27 -49.53 12.10
C TYR A 717 32.56 -48.19 12.24
N VAL A 718 33.30 -47.10 12.49
CA VAL A 718 32.74 -45.74 12.58
C VAL A 718 32.02 -45.40 11.28
N PHE A 719 32.61 -45.77 10.15
CA PHE A 719 32.01 -45.57 8.83
C PHE A 719 30.70 -46.33 8.65
N ARG A 720 30.65 -47.62 9.01
CA ARG A 720 29.45 -48.45 8.85
C ARG A 720 28.33 -48.07 9.80
N THR A 721 28.67 -47.62 11.01
CA THR A 721 27.69 -47.42 12.10
C THR A 721 27.34 -45.96 12.37
N HIS A 722 28.13 -45.02 11.84
CA HIS A 722 28.07 -43.57 12.13
C HIS A 722 28.13 -43.24 13.63
N ARG A 723 28.68 -44.14 14.45
CA ARG A 723 28.85 -43.94 15.89
C ARG A 723 30.29 -43.52 16.21
N ILE A 724 30.43 -42.54 17.09
CA ILE A 724 31.72 -42.11 17.62
C ILE A 724 32.30 -43.24 18.49
N ILE A 725 33.58 -43.54 18.31
CA ILE A 725 34.34 -44.44 19.17
C ILE A 725 35.35 -43.60 19.95
N SER A 726 35.32 -43.74 21.28
CA SER A 726 36.37 -43.28 22.18
C SER A 726 36.95 -44.49 22.89
N THR A 727 38.26 -44.72 22.77
CA THR A 727 38.92 -45.84 23.46
C THR A 727 38.94 -45.68 24.98
N ARG A 728 38.60 -44.49 25.52
CA ARG A 728 38.53 -44.24 26.98
C ARG A 728 37.18 -44.57 27.62
N GLU A 729 36.11 -44.73 26.83
CA GLU A 729 34.72 -44.83 27.34
C GLU A 729 33.96 -46.07 26.83
N LEU A 730 34.63 -47.07 26.27
CA LEU A 730 33.99 -48.27 25.70
C LEU A 730 34.15 -49.50 26.60
N ASP A 731 33.03 -50.20 26.80
CA ASP A 731 32.97 -51.55 27.37
C ASP A 731 33.98 -52.48 26.65
N SER A 732 34.83 -53.11 27.45
CA SER A 732 35.88 -54.07 27.04
C SER A 732 35.42 -55.23 26.14
N SER A 733 34.12 -55.39 25.89
CA SER A 733 33.54 -56.41 25.01
C SER A 733 33.55 -56.05 23.52
N LEU A 734 33.58 -54.77 23.14
CA LEU A 734 33.59 -54.34 21.72
C LEU A 734 35.00 -54.29 21.11
N ILE A 735 36.03 -54.17 21.96
CA ILE A 735 37.43 -54.01 21.56
C ILE A 735 38.08 -55.35 21.13
N LYS A 736 37.54 -56.49 21.59
CA LYS A 736 38.13 -57.82 21.34
C LYS A 736 38.18 -58.24 19.87
N ASP A 737 37.34 -57.66 19.02
CA ASP A 737 37.23 -58.05 17.61
C ASP A 737 38.06 -57.17 16.65
N PHE A 738 38.72 -56.12 17.15
CA PHE A 738 39.53 -55.22 16.33
C PHE A 738 41.02 -55.56 16.44
N THR A 739 41.53 -56.39 15.52
CA THR A 739 42.95 -56.76 15.45
C THR A 739 43.75 -55.84 14.52
N ASP A 740 43.74 -54.53 14.74
CA ASP A 740 44.57 -53.59 13.97
C ASP A 740 46.04 -53.63 14.42
N GLN A 741 46.96 -53.79 13.47
CA GLN A 741 48.40 -53.78 13.70
C GLN A 741 48.88 -52.42 14.25
N TYR A 742 48.30 -51.32 13.77
CA TYR A 742 48.57 -49.96 14.26
C TYR A 742 48.37 -49.78 15.78
N ILE A 743 47.28 -50.32 16.34
CA ILE A 743 46.98 -50.19 17.77
C ILE A 743 47.96 -51.01 18.62
N LYS A 744 48.34 -52.20 18.12
CA LYS A 744 49.31 -53.08 18.79
C LYS A 744 50.72 -52.50 18.79
N GLU A 745 51.18 -51.93 17.67
CA GLU A 745 52.54 -51.39 17.54
C GLU A 745 52.76 -50.07 18.27
N LYS A 746 51.71 -49.24 18.41
CA LYS A 746 51.82 -47.92 19.05
C LYS A 746 51.67 -47.94 20.57
N ASN A 747 51.50 -49.11 21.20
CA ASN A 747 51.24 -49.24 22.65
C ASN A 747 50.21 -48.21 23.15
N LEU A 748 49.19 -47.94 22.31
CA LEU A 748 48.05 -47.13 22.72
C LEU A 748 47.28 -48.02 23.69
N ASN A 749 47.57 -47.89 25.00
CA ASN A 749 46.91 -48.66 26.05
C ASN A 749 45.40 -48.63 25.78
N LEU A 750 44.87 -49.79 25.40
CA LEU A 750 43.45 -50.10 25.37
C LEU A 750 42.96 -50.26 26.81
#